data_AF-A0A8T7MEA1-F1
#
_entry.id   AF-A0A8T7MEA1-F1
#
_cell.length_a   1.000
_cell.length_b   1.000
_cell.length_c   1.000
_cell.angle_alpha   90.00
_cell.angle_beta   90.00
_cell.angle_gamma   90.00
#
_symmetry.space_group_name_H-M   'P 1'
#
loop_
_entity.id
_entity.type
_entity.pdbx_description
1 polymer ?
#
loop_
_entity_poly.entity_id
_entity_poly.type
_entity_poly.pdbx_seq_one_letter_code
_entity_poly.pdbx_strand_id
1 'polypeptide(L)'
;MMKSKKGAYLLLVVLLFNLVLAACGDSSPAAGTPVAAGTGAILPGVGLASTPNTGTTSATTGAEVTPPAAATTLATSSVTVTTLATTTAARPTNTTGAVATPTESGPPLERYASSFASYKEAAVKVKPSLKPYTVAANLSNVVNLADFKLSDAQKKLLVQNYFAIEPADFKQFFQAYESFRYDQIPTFVTTDSVAHVYHLLFDKLLRDTETKFLISDLNTLNRALFEAAIKQYEQVKGTTLQEAAKRVVGFVTVARKLGNPKETFQIPAYVADTVNAELKLIEAKQGFALSPVMGSDYQEDYSQYAPRGHYTKTEEQQNYFRSMIWYGRMTFRLLSDSETQSALLLMQALLNGQADGRKASDLWFLIYEPTAFFVGSADDLTYQDYLNVAKKIWGDAVSSDPKLFADTTKLAAFKKATDALPPPKVNSQYTLINSPLTREQQTKGLRLIGQRFTIDAYIFQSLIWREVGTDAKKRDLPKGLDILAALGSSEALKLLEQDGETQYQNYTTQFQKVKSLLATTTVDTWTQNLYWAWIYSLKSFAEVKGEGYPKFMQGQAWQYKNLITGLASWTELKHDTLLYAKQVYAERGGGPEELPTGYVEPEPVYYARMAALVNMTRQGLQQRNLIEKEQIDLLTRLEESLLTLKSISEKELAGQSISDTEKNFIAYWGATIESYTLAAADADGDGRKYIDKQDAAVVADVATGLQQVLEEGTGRVNLIYVAVEVNGKVQLTKGAVYSQYEFKVSPSQRMTDEAWQQQLNAGKAPPLENWKKSIQAEGLPKPQP
;
A
#
# COMPACT_ATOMS: atom_id res chain seq x y z
N MET A 1 -48.50 -42.49 -23.03
CA MET A 1 -49.41 -43.34 -22.21
C MET A 1 -48.59 -44.02 -21.11
N MET A 2 -49.23 -44.45 -20.02
CA MET A 2 -48.63 -45.15 -18.85
C MET A 2 -47.64 -44.35 -17.96
N LYS A 3 -47.53 -44.81 -16.71
CA LYS A 3 -46.78 -44.21 -15.57
C LYS A 3 -45.78 -45.23 -14.99
N SER A 4 -44.97 -44.76 -14.04
CA SER A 4 -44.36 -45.53 -12.92
C SER A 4 -43.10 -46.37 -13.20
N LYS A 5 -41.97 -45.90 -12.63
CA LYS A 5 -41.10 -46.67 -11.70
C LYS A 5 -39.90 -45.80 -11.22
N LYS A 6 -40.13 -44.96 -10.20
CA LYS A 6 -39.06 -44.34 -9.38
C LYS A 6 -39.51 -44.28 -7.92
N GLY A 7 -39.17 -45.33 -7.16
CA GLY A 7 -39.59 -45.54 -5.78
C GLY A 7 -38.95 -46.80 -5.20
N ALA A 8 -37.62 -46.78 -5.06
CA ALA A 8 -36.82 -47.91 -4.56
C ALA A 8 -35.46 -47.48 -3.97
N TYR A 9 -34.78 -46.50 -4.58
CA TYR A 9 -33.40 -46.16 -4.24
C TYR A 9 -33.19 -45.32 -2.96
N LEU A 10 -34.24 -44.70 -2.40
CA LEU A 10 -34.09 -43.77 -1.27
C LEU A 10 -34.05 -44.47 0.10
N LEU A 11 -34.41 -45.75 0.19
CA LEU A 11 -34.50 -46.46 1.49
C LEU A 11 -33.20 -47.15 1.92
N LEU A 12 -32.25 -47.37 1.01
CA LEU A 12 -31.05 -48.18 1.28
C LEU A 12 -29.91 -47.38 1.95
N VAL A 13 -29.90 -46.05 1.80
CA VAL A 13 -28.80 -45.19 2.29
C VAL A 13 -28.98 -44.83 3.77
N VAL A 14 -30.22 -44.68 4.24
CA VAL A 14 -30.54 -44.23 5.62
C VAL A 14 -30.26 -45.32 6.67
N LEU A 15 -30.28 -46.60 6.28
CA LEU A 15 -30.09 -47.74 7.19
C LEU A 15 -28.61 -48.07 7.47
N LEU A 16 -27.66 -47.59 6.67
CA LEU A 16 -26.23 -47.88 6.84
C LEU A 16 -25.51 -46.96 7.84
N PHE A 17 -26.12 -45.85 8.26
CA PHE A 17 -25.47 -44.85 9.13
C PHE A 17 -25.72 -45.03 10.64
N ASN A 18 -26.60 -45.96 11.05
CA ASN A 18 -27.00 -46.17 12.45
C ASN A 18 -26.44 -47.46 13.09
N LEU A 19 -25.34 -48.01 12.55
CA LEU A 19 -24.85 -49.35 12.92
C LEU A 19 -23.35 -49.40 13.27
N VAL A 20 -22.76 -48.26 13.69
CA VAL A 20 -21.33 -48.13 14.08
C VAL A 20 -21.17 -47.55 15.50
N LEU A 21 -22.26 -47.42 16.27
CA LEU A 21 -22.27 -46.85 17.64
C LEU A 21 -22.97 -47.77 18.66
N ALA A 22 -22.62 -49.06 18.64
CA ALA A 22 -22.95 -50.02 19.72
C ALA A 22 -21.93 -51.17 19.76
N ALA A 23 -21.56 -51.60 20.98
CA ALA A 23 -20.54 -52.61 21.32
C ALA A 23 -19.08 -52.23 20.92
N CYS A 24 -18.03 -52.60 21.67
CA CYS A 24 -17.94 -53.39 22.91
C CYS A 24 -17.39 -52.56 24.09
N GLY A 25 -17.44 -53.10 25.31
CA GLY A 25 -16.95 -52.44 26.53
C GLY A 25 -15.98 -53.29 27.37
N ASP A 26 -15.66 -52.75 28.54
CA ASP A 26 -15.06 -53.36 29.73
C ASP A 26 -13.72 -54.13 29.64
N SER A 27 -12.69 -53.53 30.23
CA SER A 27 -11.98 -54.18 31.35
C SER A 27 -11.31 -53.17 32.29
N SER A 28 -11.36 -53.43 33.59
CA SER A 28 -10.62 -52.74 34.65
C SER A 28 -10.23 -53.79 35.70
N PRO A 29 -9.14 -53.58 36.45
CA PRO A 29 -9.38 -53.29 37.87
C PRO A 29 -8.36 -52.34 38.54
N ALA A 30 -8.87 -51.55 39.50
CA ALA A 30 -8.35 -51.24 40.86
C ALA A 30 -6.86 -50.87 41.09
N ALA A 31 -6.45 -50.09 42.11
CA ALA A 31 -7.14 -49.53 43.29
C ALA A 31 -6.44 -48.23 43.76
N GLY A 32 -7.08 -47.42 44.62
CA GLY A 32 -6.42 -46.33 45.36
C GLY A 32 -7.33 -45.15 45.73
N THR A 33 -7.83 -45.10 46.97
CA THR A 33 -8.70 -44.05 47.54
C THR A 33 -8.32 -43.80 49.01
N PRO A 34 -8.89 -42.80 49.72
CA PRO A 34 -9.18 -41.39 49.39
C PRO A 34 -8.69 -40.45 50.54
N VAL A 35 -9.27 -39.24 50.68
CA VAL A 35 -9.51 -38.35 51.88
C VAL A 35 -9.47 -36.89 51.38
N ALA A 36 -10.60 -36.21 51.14
CA ALA A 36 -11.43 -35.42 52.10
C ALA A 36 -10.77 -34.11 52.60
N ALA A 37 -11.44 -33.04 53.05
CA ALA A 37 -12.78 -32.46 52.82
C ALA A 37 -12.87 -31.13 53.64
N GLY A 38 -13.73 -30.19 53.25
CA GLY A 38 -14.05 -28.96 54.03
C GLY A 38 -14.01 -27.68 53.18
N THR A 39 -15.05 -26.85 53.01
CA THR A 39 -16.01 -26.17 53.91
C THR A 39 -15.48 -24.92 54.65
N GLY A 40 -15.98 -23.73 54.26
CA GLY A 40 -16.63 -22.85 55.24
C GLY A 40 -15.94 -21.56 55.74
N ALA A 41 -16.07 -20.49 54.95
CA ALA A 41 -16.66 -19.20 55.36
C ALA A 41 -15.93 -18.17 56.27
N ILE A 42 -16.52 -16.95 56.24
CA ILE A 42 -16.49 -15.83 57.21
C ILE A 42 -15.48 -14.66 57.02
N LEU A 43 -16.04 -13.44 57.16
CA LEU A 43 -15.51 -12.06 57.14
C LEU A 43 -14.89 -11.66 58.51
N PRO A 44 -14.11 -10.55 58.71
CA PRO A 44 -14.36 -9.16 58.23
C PRO A 44 -13.08 -8.38 57.76
N GLY A 45 -13.11 -7.10 57.39
CA GLY A 45 -14.25 -6.17 57.19
C GLY A 45 -14.09 -4.79 57.88
N VAL A 46 -13.38 -3.85 57.24
CA VAL A 46 -13.27 -2.40 57.54
C VAL A 46 -13.01 -1.68 56.20
N GLY A 47 -13.49 -0.48 55.86
CA GLY A 47 -14.35 0.50 56.55
C GLY A 47 -13.96 1.95 56.14
N LEU A 48 -14.92 2.89 56.08
CA LEU A 48 -14.82 4.27 55.52
C LEU A 48 -14.75 4.32 53.96
N ALA A 49 -15.67 4.89 53.17
CA ALA A 49 -16.87 5.73 53.33
C ALA A 49 -16.70 7.27 53.30
N SER A 50 -17.12 7.89 52.18
CA SER A 50 -17.64 9.28 52.11
C SER A 50 -18.46 9.49 50.82
N THR A 51 -19.70 9.97 50.95
CA THR A 51 -20.67 10.24 49.84
C THR A 51 -20.74 11.74 49.48
N PRO A 52 -21.34 12.15 48.34
CA PRO A 52 -21.16 13.49 47.76
C PRO A 52 -22.14 14.56 48.29
N ASN A 53 -21.96 15.81 47.86
CA ASN A 53 -22.98 16.87 47.97
C ASN A 53 -22.95 17.84 46.76
N THR A 54 -23.96 18.71 46.62
CA THR A 54 -24.30 19.45 45.39
C THR A 54 -24.62 20.95 45.60
N GLY A 55 -24.52 21.75 44.53
CA GLY A 55 -25.19 23.06 44.37
C GLY A 55 -24.44 24.31 44.87
N THR A 56 -24.84 25.57 44.56
CA THR A 56 -25.71 26.10 43.46
C THR A 56 -25.58 27.64 43.35
N THR A 57 -25.98 28.25 42.21
CA THR A 57 -26.29 29.71 41.98
C THR A 57 -25.14 30.75 42.14
N SER A 58 -25.11 31.94 41.53
CA SER A 58 -25.96 32.68 40.54
C SER A 58 -25.03 33.43 39.52
N ALA A 59 -25.38 33.73 38.26
CA ALA A 59 -26.15 34.88 37.72
C ALA A 59 -25.86 36.26 38.36
N THR A 60 -25.66 37.40 37.67
CA THR A 60 -25.57 37.77 36.20
C THR A 60 -24.23 38.52 35.93
N THR A 61 -23.87 39.27 34.86
CA THR A 61 -24.45 39.87 33.61
C THR A 61 -23.26 40.07 32.60
N GLY A 62 -23.21 40.82 31.48
CA GLY A 62 -24.12 41.71 30.72
C GLY A 62 -23.35 42.61 29.68
N ALA A 63 -24.07 43.26 28.74
CA ALA A 63 -23.68 44.38 27.85
C ALA A 63 -22.39 44.32 26.96
N GLU A 64 -22.58 43.89 25.71
CA GLU A 64 -22.20 44.53 24.41
C GLU A 64 -21.45 45.89 24.36
N VAL A 65 -20.51 46.04 23.41
CA VAL A 65 -20.30 47.23 22.52
C VAL A 65 -19.21 46.97 21.44
N THR A 66 -19.36 47.59 20.25
CA THR A 66 -18.50 47.47 19.05
C THR A 66 -17.57 48.70 18.80
N PRO A 67 -16.60 48.67 17.85
CA PRO A 67 -15.43 49.56 17.87
C PRO A 67 -15.53 50.85 17.01
N PRO A 68 -14.61 51.82 17.19
CA PRO A 68 -14.37 52.95 16.29
C PRO A 68 -13.14 52.75 15.37
N ALA A 69 -12.97 53.65 14.38
CA ALA A 69 -11.83 53.69 13.45
C ALA A 69 -11.47 55.15 13.05
N ALA A 70 -10.47 55.28 12.16
CA ALA A 70 -10.07 56.48 11.39
C ALA A 70 -9.12 57.55 12.02
N ALA A 71 -7.84 57.43 11.63
CA ALA A 71 -6.92 58.44 11.07
C ALA A 71 -7.05 59.97 11.33
N THR A 72 -5.89 60.62 11.51
CA THR A 72 -5.56 61.89 10.81
C THR A 72 -4.03 62.09 10.65
N THR A 73 -3.59 63.18 10.01
CA THR A 73 -2.24 63.40 9.42
C THR A 73 -1.52 64.65 9.95
N LEU A 74 -0.20 64.77 9.64
CA LEU A 74 0.65 65.96 9.34
C LEU A 74 2.14 65.57 9.63
N ALA A 75 3.16 65.73 8.77
CA ALA A 75 3.72 66.90 8.06
C ALA A 75 4.58 67.81 8.98
N THR A 76 5.78 68.33 8.63
CA THR A 76 6.63 68.26 7.40
C THR A 76 8.06 68.81 7.69
N SER A 77 8.95 68.82 6.66
CA SER A 77 10.13 69.72 6.48
C SER A 77 11.49 69.33 7.12
N SER A 78 12.68 69.69 6.57
CA SER A 78 13.22 69.83 5.18
C SER A 78 14.72 70.27 5.22
N VAL A 79 15.36 70.53 4.05
CA VAL A 79 16.66 71.23 3.82
C VAL A 79 17.97 70.39 3.94
N THR A 80 19.00 70.48 3.08
CA THR A 80 19.14 70.87 1.64
C THR A 80 20.45 70.32 0.99
N VAL A 81 20.29 69.71 -0.19
CA VAL A 81 21.13 69.62 -1.42
C VAL A 81 22.58 70.19 -1.47
N THR A 82 23.50 69.43 -2.11
CA THR A 82 24.51 69.83 -3.15
C THR A 82 25.22 68.53 -3.64
N THR A 83 24.92 67.88 -4.78
CA THR A 83 25.17 68.16 -6.23
C THR A 83 26.65 68.31 -6.64
N LEU A 84 27.06 67.92 -7.85
CA LEU A 84 26.36 67.19 -8.94
C LEU A 84 26.70 65.67 -8.80
N ALA A 85 27.04 64.79 -9.75
CA ALA A 85 27.00 64.60 -11.23
C ALA A 85 27.24 63.08 -11.46
N THR A 86 26.81 62.34 -12.49
CA THR A 86 25.84 62.41 -13.62
C THR A 86 25.59 60.92 -14.03
N THR A 87 24.73 60.47 -14.95
CA THR A 87 24.01 61.06 -16.10
C THR A 87 22.67 60.32 -16.31
N THR A 88 21.76 60.83 -17.14
CA THR A 88 20.37 60.33 -17.28
C THR A 88 20.14 59.41 -18.48
N ALA A 89 19.39 58.32 -18.31
CA ALA A 89 18.69 57.59 -19.37
C ALA A 89 17.37 57.00 -18.83
N ALA A 90 16.36 56.81 -19.69
CA ALA A 90 15.00 56.51 -19.25
C ALA A 90 14.75 55.03 -18.90
N ARG A 91 13.84 54.79 -17.95
CA ARG A 91 13.34 53.46 -17.54
C ARG A 91 12.51 52.82 -18.68
N PRO A 92 12.90 51.65 -19.23
CA PRO A 92 12.06 50.94 -20.18
C PRO A 92 10.84 50.33 -19.48
N THR A 93 9.69 50.34 -20.16
CA THR A 93 8.54 49.51 -19.81
C THR A 93 8.81 48.08 -20.26
N ASN A 94 9.13 47.18 -19.31
CA ASN A 94 9.22 45.77 -19.62
C ASN A 94 7.83 45.23 -19.97
N THR A 95 7.65 44.92 -21.25
CA THR A 95 6.56 44.11 -21.79
C THR A 95 6.52 42.74 -21.13
N THR A 96 5.36 42.08 -21.23
CA THR A 96 5.15 40.68 -20.80
C THR A 96 5.99 39.72 -21.65
N GLY A 97 7.25 39.52 -21.26
CA GLY A 97 8.04 38.39 -21.72
C GLY A 97 7.40 37.08 -21.28
N ALA A 98 7.31 36.10 -22.18
CA ALA A 98 6.79 34.79 -21.84
C ALA A 98 7.66 34.15 -20.74
N VAL A 99 7.01 33.56 -19.73
CA VAL A 99 7.72 32.81 -18.69
C VAL A 99 8.38 31.60 -19.34
N ALA A 100 9.72 31.61 -19.43
CA ALA A 100 10.47 30.45 -19.84
C ALA A 100 10.30 29.35 -18.78
N THR A 101 9.55 28.30 -19.11
CA THR A 101 9.32 27.15 -18.22
C THR A 101 10.68 26.54 -17.83
N PRO A 102 11.04 26.49 -16.53
CA PRO A 102 12.29 25.86 -16.11
C PRO A 102 12.21 24.36 -16.41
N THR A 103 12.89 23.92 -17.46
CA THR A 103 13.00 22.50 -17.81
C THR A 103 14.06 21.84 -16.93
N GLU A 104 13.86 21.91 -15.61
CA GLU A 104 14.56 21.03 -14.67
C GLU A 104 14.07 19.60 -14.94
N SER A 105 14.90 18.82 -15.63
CA SER A 105 14.74 17.37 -15.66
C SER A 105 14.86 16.85 -14.22
N GLY A 106 13.81 16.21 -13.72
CA GLY A 106 13.80 15.66 -12.36
C GLY A 106 14.90 14.60 -12.17
N PRO A 107 15.28 14.32 -10.91
CA PRO A 107 16.43 13.46 -10.61
C PRO A 107 16.26 12.05 -11.20
N PRO A 108 17.28 11.48 -11.89
CA PRO A 108 17.18 10.19 -12.58
C PRO A 108 16.52 9.12 -11.72
N LEU A 109 15.40 8.57 -12.18
CA LEU A 109 14.52 7.74 -11.36
C LEU A 109 15.16 6.39 -11.00
N GLU A 110 15.93 5.82 -11.93
CA GLU A 110 16.67 4.56 -11.76
C GLU A 110 17.98 4.75 -10.98
N ARG A 111 18.26 3.81 -10.07
CA ARG A 111 19.54 3.69 -9.33
C ARG A 111 20.41 2.54 -9.83
N TYR A 112 19.78 1.47 -10.32
CA TYR A 112 20.43 0.27 -10.84
C TYR A 112 19.85 -0.04 -12.23
N ALA A 113 20.71 -0.29 -13.21
CA ALA A 113 20.38 -0.23 -14.65
C ALA A 113 19.90 -1.56 -15.26
N SER A 114 19.42 -2.51 -14.45
CA SER A 114 19.03 -3.86 -14.89
C SER A 114 17.54 -4.08 -14.66
N SER A 115 16.78 -4.34 -15.74
CA SER A 115 15.39 -4.79 -15.63
C SER A 115 15.32 -6.18 -14.99
N PHE A 116 14.57 -6.29 -13.90
CA PHE A 116 14.56 -7.49 -13.04
C PHE A 116 13.86 -8.71 -13.68
N ALA A 117 13.02 -8.47 -14.67
CA ALA A 117 12.34 -9.42 -15.54
C ALA A 117 11.85 -8.71 -16.82
N SER A 118 11.42 -9.46 -17.86
CA SER A 118 10.96 -8.86 -19.12
C SER A 118 9.46 -8.58 -19.12
N TYR A 119 9.09 -7.30 -19.14
CA TYR A 119 7.73 -6.83 -19.39
C TYR A 119 7.44 -6.84 -20.91
N LYS A 120 6.30 -7.42 -21.34
CA LYS A 120 5.94 -7.58 -22.75
C LYS A 120 4.45 -7.29 -22.98
N GLU A 121 4.14 -6.01 -23.26
CA GLU A 121 2.76 -5.55 -23.48
C GLU A 121 2.15 -6.16 -24.76
N ALA A 122 0.98 -6.80 -24.63
CA ALA A 122 0.26 -7.35 -25.77
C ALA A 122 -0.37 -6.22 -26.60
N ALA A 123 0.08 -6.05 -27.85
CA ALA A 123 -0.35 -4.92 -28.68
C ALA A 123 -1.88 -4.78 -28.79
N VAL A 124 -2.41 -3.63 -28.36
CA VAL A 124 -3.80 -3.22 -28.57
C VAL A 124 -3.94 -2.69 -30.00
N LYS A 125 -4.97 -3.15 -30.73
CA LYS A 125 -5.16 -2.89 -32.17
C LYS A 125 -6.59 -2.48 -32.54
N VAL A 126 -7.33 -1.91 -31.60
CA VAL A 126 -8.68 -1.37 -31.84
C VAL A 126 -8.65 0.15 -31.99
N LYS A 127 -9.48 0.67 -32.90
CA LYS A 127 -9.97 2.05 -32.87
C LYS A 127 -11.45 1.99 -32.47
N PRO A 128 -11.87 2.61 -31.35
CA PRO A 128 -13.27 2.61 -30.93
C PRO A 128 -14.21 3.14 -32.02
N SER A 129 -15.30 2.42 -32.27
CA SER A 129 -16.26 2.70 -33.35
C SER A 129 -17.71 2.35 -33.00
N LEU A 130 -18.04 2.28 -31.70
CA LEU A 130 -19.43 2.08 -31.27
C LEU A 130 -20.32 3.25 -31.66
N LYS A 131 -21.56 2.94 -32.05
CA LYS A 131 -22.56 3.95 -32.42
C LYS A 131 -23.14 4.61 -31.17
N PRO A 132 -23.45 5.91 -31.19
CA PRO A 132 -24.19 6.55 -30.11
C PRO A 132 -25.57 5.90 -29.92
N TYR A 133 -25.87 5.52 -28.67
CA TYR A 133 -27.19 5.09 -28.22
C TYR A 133 -27.71 6.01 -27.12
N THR A 134 -28.97 5.82 -26.71
CA THR A 134 -29.59 6.57 -25.60
C THR A 134 -30.33 5.62 -24.67
N VAL A 135 -30.43 5.98 -23.39
CA VAL A 135 -31.34 5.36 -22.44
C VAL A 135 -32.60 6.23 -22.37
N ALA A 136 -33.78 5.64 -22.60
CA ALA A 136 -35.03 6.38 -22.55
C ALA A 136 -35.32 6.87 -21.12
N ALA A 137 -35.97 8.03 -20.97
CA ALA A 137 -36.21 8.64 -19.65
C ALA A 137 -37.09 7.82 -18.69
N ASN A 138 -37.80 6.83 -19.22
CA ASN A 138 -38.63 5.84 -18.51
C ASN A 138 -38.05 4.41 -18.61
N LEU A 139 -36.80 4.26 -19.08
CA LEU A 139 -36.09 3.01 -19.38
C LEU A 139 -36.78 2.07 -20.40
N SER A 140 -37.81 2.52 -21.16
CA SER A 140 -38.63 1.63 -21.98
C SER A 140 -37.94 1.00 -23.20
N ASN A 141 -36.68 1.37 -23.49
CA ASN A 141 -35.85 0.74 -24.52
C ASN A 141 -34.80 -0.24 -23.96
N VAL A 142 -34.76 -0.44 -22.63
CA VAL A 142 -33.93 -1.42 -21.95
C VAL A 142 -34.63 -2.79 -22.00
N VAL A 143 -34.16 -3.69 -22.86
CA VAL A 143 -34.92 -4.89 -23.27
C VAL A 143 -35.19 -5.91 -22.15
N ASN A 144 -34.38 -5.87 -21.09
CA ASN A 144 -34.40 -6.81 -19.96
C ASN A 144 -34.69 -6.11 -18.62
N LEU A 145 -35.32 -4.93 -18.65
CA LEU A 145 -35.61 -4.13 -17.44
C LEU A 145 -36.44 -4.89 -16.38
N ALA A 146 -37.27 -5.85 -16.81
CA ALA A 146 -38.10 -6.66 -15.92
C ALA A 146 -37.30 -7.52 -14.93
N ASP A 147 -36.05 -7.84 -15.26
CA ASP A 147 -35.17 -8.69 -14.44
C ASP A 147 -34.53 -7.91 -13.27
N PHE A 148 -34.74 -6.58 -13.21
CA PHE A 148 -34.06 -5.67 -12.28
C PHE A 148 -35.02 -4.94 -11.34
N LYS A 149 -34.73 -5.01 -10.04
CA LYS A 149 -35.48 -4.33 -8.96
C LYS A 149 -34.81 -3.01 -8.58
N LEU A 150 -35.11 -1.95 -9.34
CA LEU A 150 -34.44 -0.64 -9.22
C LEU A 150 -35.25 0.37 -8.40
N SER A 151 -34.57 1.13 -7.54
CA SER A 151 -35.11 2.34 -6.90
C SER A 151 -35.21 3.51 -7.91
N ASP A 152 -36.06 4.51 -7.65
CA ASP A 152 -36.21 5.65 -8.56
C ASP A 152 -34.94 6.52 -8.63
N ALA A 153 -34.12 6.51 -7.57
CA ALA A 153 -32.79 7.12 -7.58
C ALA A 153 -31.83 6.37 -8.54
N GLN A 154 -31.81 5.02 -8.49
CA GLN A 154 -31.03 4.21 -9.43
C GLN A 154 -31.50 4.41 -10.88
N LYS A 155 -32.82 4.45 -11.14
CA LYS A 155 -33.38 4.75 -12.48
C LYS A 155 -32.93 6.13 -12.98
N LYS A 156 -32.97 7.15 -12.12
CA LYS A 156 -32.49 8.50 -12.47
C LYS A 156 -31.01 8.51 -12.84
N LEU A 157 -30.16 7.83 -12.07
CA LEU A 157 -28.73 7.69 -12.40
C LEU A 157 -28.53 6.94 -13.73
N LEU A 158 -29.28 5.87 -13.99
CA LEU A 158 -29.22 5.13 -15.26
C LEU A 158 -29.60 5.98 -16.47
N VAL A 159 -30.62 6.85 -16.36
CA VAL A 159 -30.99 7.80 -17.43
C VAL A 159 -29.92 8.88 -17.61
N GLN A 160 -29.34 9.38 -16.52
CA GLN A 160 -28.39 10.51 -16.54
C GLN A 160 -26.98 10.09 -16.97
N ASN A 161 -26.49 8.98 -16.45
CA ASN A 161 -25.10 8.54 -16.49
C ASN A 161 -24.89 7.25 -17.30
N TYR A 162 -25.96 6.57 -17.73
CA TYR A 162 -25.94 5.22 -18.32
C TYR A 162 -25.49 4.11 -17.35
N PHE A 163 -25.22 4.44 -16.08
CA PHE A 163 -24.92 3.50 -15.00
C PHE A 163 -25.44 4.01 -13.65
N ALA A 164 -25.53 3.12 -12.67
CA ALA A 164 -25.78 3.45 -11.26
C ALA A 164 -24.97 2.52 -10.34
N ILE A 165 -24.42 3.03 -9.25
CA ILE A 165 -23.77 2.22 -8.21
C ILE A 165 -24.72 2.07 -7.01
N GLU A 166 -24.88 0.86 -6.50
CA GLU A 166 -25.65 0.52 -5.30
C GLU A 166 -24.69 0.15 -4.15
N PRO A 167 -24.75 0.87 -3.01
CA PRO A 167 -24.09 0.44 -1.77
C PRO A 167 -24.54 -0.97 -1.38
N ALA A 168 -23.59 -1.88 -1.14
CA ALA A 168 -23.91 -3.27 -0.81
C ALA A 168 -22.94 -3.87 0.22
N ASP A 169 -23.39 -4.92 0.90
CA ASP A 169 -22.69 -5.52 2.06
C ASP A 169 -21.74 -6.68 1.69
N PHE A 170 -21.46 -6.91 0.41
CA PHE A 170 -20.62 -8.02 -0.02
C PHE A 170 -19.21 -7.87 0.56
N LYS A 171 -18.66 -8.96 1.09
CA LYS A 171 -17.27 -8.97 1.59
C LYS A 171 -16.25 -9.18 0.49
N GLN A 172 -16.67 -9.70 -0.66
CA GLN A 172 -15.78 -10.25 -1.67
C GLN A 172 -16.41 -10.16 -3.07
N PHE A 173 -15.61 -9.85 -4.09
CA PHE A 173 -16.12 -9.66 -5.45
C PHE A 173 -16.81 -10.91 -6.03
N PHE A 174 -16.27 -12.11 -5.80
CA PHE A 174 -16.88 -13.35 -6.30
C PHE A 174 -18.28 -13.60 -5.73
N GLN A 175 -18.57 -13.16 -4.49
CA GLN A 175 -19.91 -13.31 -3.87
C GLN A 175 -20.97 -12.54 -4.65
N ALA A 176 -20.62 -11.33 -5.11
CA ALA A 176 -21.49 -10.53 -5.96
C ALA A 176 -21.66 -11.21 -7.33
N TYR A 177 -20.55 -11.57 -7.99
CA TYR A 177 -20.58 -12.15 -9.33
C TYR A 177 -21.29 -13.51 -9.43
N GLU A 178 -21.12 -14.41 -8.46
CA GLU A 178 -21.88 -15.68 -8.44
C GLU A 178 -23.38 -15.45 -8.18
N SER A 179 -23.78 -14.41 -7.41
CA SER A 179 -25.20 -14.10 -7.23
C SER A 179 -25.91 -13.80 -8.56
N PHE A 180 -25.24 -13.08 -9.48
CA PHE A 180 -25.80 -12.73 -10.79
C PHE A 180 -26.09 -13.98 -11.63
N ARG A 181 -25.25 -15.02 -11.49
CA ARG A 181 -25.38 -16.29 -12.21
C ARG A 181 -26.59 -17.12 -11.76
N TYR A 182 -26.94 -17.09 -10.46
CA TYR A 182 -28.18 -17.71 -9.96
C TYR A 182 -29.43 -16.92 -10.36
N ASP A 183 -29.35 -15.59 -10.38
CA ASP A 183 -30.44 -14.70 -10.82
C ASP A 183 -30.58 -14.61 -12.36
N GLN A 184 -29.72 -15.30 -13.13
CA GLN A 184 -29.61 -15.23 -14.60
C GLN A 184 -29.40 -13.80 -15.17
N ILE A 185 -28.78 -12.92 -14.40
CA ILE A 185 -28.54 -11.51 -14.76
C ILE A 185 -27.33 -11.40 -15.72
N PRO A 186 -27.39 -10.58 -16.80
CA PRO A 186 -26.24 -10.34 -17.68
C PRO A 186 -25.05 -9.72 -16.94
N THR A 187 -23.95 -10.47 -16.84
CA THR A 187 -22.73 -10.06 -16.14
C THR A 187 -22.01 -8.88 -16.82
N PHE A 188 -21.65 -7.85 -16.05
CA PHE A 188 -20.71 -6.80 -16.45
C PHE A 188 -19.36 -7.04 -15.75
N VAL A 189 -18.33 -7.46 -16.48
CA VAL A 189 -16.99 -7.69 -15.91
C VAL A 189 -16.27 -6.36 -15.73
N THR A 190 -16.01 -5.95 -14.48
CA THR A 190 -15.36 -4.68 -14.17
C THR A 190 -13.85 -4.79 -14.14
N THR A 191 -13.18 -3.68 -14.44
CA THR A 191 -11.74 -3.53 -14.18
C THR A 191 -11.43 -3.67 -12.68
N ASP A 192 -12.33 -3.25 -11.80
CA ASP A 192 -12.27 -3.44 -10.35
C ASP A 192 -12.06 -4.92 -9.96
N SER A 193 -12.85 -5.83 -10.54
CA SER A 193 -12.75 -7.27 -10.23
C SER A 193 -11.42 -7.90 -10.67
N VAL A 194 -10.79 -7.30 -11.68
CA VAL A 194 -9.49 -7.71 -12.23
C VAL A 194 -8.33 -7.13 -11.42
N ALA A 195 -8.45 -5.86 -11.01
CA ALA A 195 -7.53 -5.21 -10.09
C ALA A 195 -7.42 -6.01 -8.79
N HIS A 196 -8.57 -6.35 -8.21
CA HIS A 196 -8.67 -7.19 -7.03
C HIS A 196 -7.95 -8.52 -7.27
N VAL A 197 -8.35 -9.31 -8.27
CA VAL A 197 -7.69 -10.60 -8.58
C VAL A 197 -6.17 -10.50 -8.74
N TYR A 198 -5.62 -9.39 -9.23
CA TYR A 198 -4.17 -9.19 -9.26
C TYR A 198 -3.56 -8.86 -7.88
N HIS A 199 -4.10 -7.91 -7.11
CA HIS A 199 -3.71 -7.66 -5.70
C HIS A 199 -3.66 -8.97 -4.90
N LEU A 200 -4.69 -9.79 -5.09
CA LEU A 200 -4.87 -11.07 -4.43
C LEU A 200 -3.87 -12.15 -4.88
N LEU A 201 -3.44 -12.17 -6.15
CA LEU A 201 -2.34 -13.05 -6.58
C LEU A 201 -0.95 -12.51 -6.22
N PHE A 202 -0.76 -11.19 -6.25
CA PHE A 202 0.46 -10.50 -5.81
C PHE A 202 0.76 -10.76 -4.33
N ASP A 203 -0.27 -11.06 -3.53
CA ASP A 203 -0.06 -11.68 -2.23
C ASP A 203 0.85 -12.90 -2.31
N LYS A 204 0.30 -14.01 -2.83
CA LYS A 204 0.68 -15.35 -2.32
C LYS A 204 2.16 -15.56 -2.49
N LEU A 205 2.65 -15.01 -3.58
CA LEU A 205 4.03 -14.92 -4.00
C LEU A 205 4.93 -14.29 -2.94
N LEU A 206 4.75 -13.02 -2.56
CA LEU A 206 5.64 -12.38 -1.58
C LEU A 206 5.44 -12.93 -0.16
N ARG A 207 4.21 -13.29 0.27
CA ARG A 207 4.04 -13.94 1.60
C ARG A 207 4.76 -15.28 1.68
N ASP A 208 4.71 -16.06 0.61
CA ASP A 208 5.42 -17.34 0.52
C ASP A 208 6.93 -17.12 0.31
N THR A 209 7.34 -16.06 -0.40
CA THR A 209 8.75 -15.68 -0.54
C THR A 209 9.33 -15.35 0.84
N GLU A 210 8.62 -14.60 1.66
CA GLU A 210 9.00 -14.28 3.03
C GLU A 210 9.07 -15.53 3.90
N THR A 211 7.93 -16.21 4.08
CA THR A 211 7.79 -17.32 5.05
C THR A 211 8.61 -18.55 4.68
N LYS A 212 8.76 -18.87 3.39
CA LYS A 212 9.53 -20.04 2.94
C LYS A 212 11.02 -19.74 2.73
N PHE A 213 11.42 -18.47 2.54
CA PHE A 213 12.81 -18.11 2.22
C PHE A 213 13.34 -16.94 3.08
N LEU A 214 12.79 -15.73 2.97
CA LEU A 214 13.44 -14.52 3.49
C LEU A 214 13.55 -14.47 5.02
N ILE A 215 12.63 -15.10 5.76
CA ILE A 215 12.70 -15.14 7.24
C ILE A 215 13.88 -16.00 7.72
N SER A 216 14.14 -17.13 7.05
CA SER A 216 15.31 -17.98 7.33
C SER A 216 16.61 -17.26 6.98
N ASP A 217 16.64 -16.59 5.84
CA ASP A 217 17.79 -15.81 5.37
C ASP A 217 18.09 -14.61 6.27
N LEU A 218 17.07 -13.87 6.71
CA LEU A 218 17.22 -12.74 7.64
C LEU A 218 17.74 -13.20 9.00
N ASN A 219 17.22 -14.31 9.54
CA ASN A 219 17.72 -14.85 10.80
C ASN A 219 19.16 -15.36 10.68
N THR A 220 19.54 -15.92 9.53
CA THR A 220 20.92 -16.31 9.25
C THR A 220 21.84 -15.09 9.07
N LEU A 221 21.37 -14.02 8.41
CA LEU A 221 22.07 -12.74 8.28
C LEU A 221 22.31 -12.10 9.66
N ASN A 222 21.28 -12.11 10.52
CA ASN A 222 21.35 -11.61 11.90
C ASN A 222 22.40 -12.36 12.74
N ARG A 223 22.54 -13.69 12.59
CA ARG A 223 23.63 -14.46 13.20
C ARG A 223 25.00 -14.02 12.68
N ALA A 224 25.17 -14.03 11.36
CA ALA A 224 26.44 -13.75 10.68
C ALA A 224 26.97 -12.33 10.98
N LEU A 225 26.09 -11.33 11.04
CA LEU A 225 26.42 -9.95 11.38
C LEU A 225 26.75 -9.77 12.87
N PHE A 226 26.02 -10.42 13.78
CA PHE A 226 26.27 -10.37 15.21
C PHE A 226 27.65 -10.92 15.58
N GLU A 227 28.01 -12.07 15.02
CA GLU A 227 29.30 -12.73 15.29
C GLU A 227 30.48 -11.93 14.69
N ALA A 228 30.30 -11.39 13.48
CA ALA A 228 31.27 -10.49 12.86
C ALA A 228 31.47 -9.19 13.68
N ALA A 229 30.38 -8.55 14.12
CA ALA A 229 30.43 -7.31 14.89
C ALA A 229 31.14 -7.48 16.24
N ILE A 230 30.89 -8.58 16.96
CA ILE A 230 31.58 -8.88 18.23
C ILE A 230 33.07 -9.13 17.99
N LYS A 231 33.42 -9.95 16.98
CA LYS A 231 34.82 -10.20 16.59
C LYS A 231 35.54 -8.92 16.17
N GLN A 232 34.83 -7.96 15.55
CA GLN A 232 35.37 -6.67 15.15
C GLN A 232 35.52 -5.71 16.34
N TYR A 233 34.57 -5.69 17.27
CA TYR A 233 34.65 -4.90 18.51
C TYR A 233 35.91 -5.24 19.32
N GLU A 234 36.19 -6.52 19.56
CA GLU A 234 37.40 -6.92 20.32
C GLU A 234 38.72 -6.55 19.62
N GLN A 235 38.73 -6.34 18.29
CA GLN A 235 39.91 -5.87 17.54
C GLN A 235 40.17 -4.36 17.69
N VAL A 236 39.14 -3.57 18.02
CA VAL A 236 39.21 -2.09 18.13
C VAL A 236 38.92 -1.57 19.55
N LYS A 237 38.72 -2.47 20.51
CA LYS A 237 38.57 -2.20 21.94
C LYS A 237 39.76 -1.40 22.48
N GLY A 238 39.49 -0.39 23.31
CA GLY A 238 40.50 0.57 23.77
C GLY A 238 40.99 1.59 22.71
N THR A 239 40.48 1.57 21.48
CA THR A 239 40.77 2.61 20.46
C THR A 239 39.61 3.61 20.33
N THR A 240 39.82 4.69 19.57
CA THR A 240 38.79 5.68 19.22
C THR A 240 37.57 5.09 18.52
N LEU A 241 37.70 3.91 17.88
CA LEU A 241 36.60 3.22 17.20
C LEU A 241 35.70 2.40 18.15
N GLN A 242 36.05 2.27 19.43
CA GLN A 242 35.35 1.38 20.36
C GLN A 242 33.83 1.65 20.43
N GLU A 243 33.42 2.91 20.54
CA GLU A 243 32.00 3.26 20.68
C GLU A 243 31.22 3.12 19.36
N ALA A 244 31.88 3.33 18.22
CA ALA A 244 31.30 3.01 16.90
C ALA A 244 31.07 1.50 16.75
N ALA A 245 32.04 0.67 17.18
CA ALA A 245 31.88 -0.78 17.21
C ALA A 245 30.81 -1.24 18.21
N LYS A 246 30.67 -0.60 19.39
CA LYS A 246 29.53 -0.85 20.29
C LYS A 246 28.19 -0.56 19.62
N ARG A 247 28.06 0.57 18.90
CA ARG A 247 26.83 0.90 18.14
C ARG A 247 26.50 -0.22 17.14
N VAL A 248 27.47 -0.69 16.36
CA VAL A 248 27.27 -1.79 15.41
C VAL A 248 26.82 -3.07 16.12
N VAL A 249 27.48 -3.47 17.22
CA VAL A 249 27.08 -4.64 18.01
C VAL A 249 25.65 -4.48 18.56
N GLY A 250 25.30 -3.33 19.12
CA GLY A 250 23.95 -3.05 19.62
C GLY A 250 22.90 -3.12 18.50
N PHE A 251 23.17 -2.49 17.37
CA PHE A 251 22.31 -2.44 16.19
C PHE A 251 21.96 -3.81 15.63
N VAL A 252 22.95 -4.71 15.49
CA VAL A 252 22.70 -6.09 15.01
C VAL A 252 22.10 -6.98 16.11
N THR A 253 22.37 -6.70 17.39
CA THR A 253 21.75 -7.42 18.52
C THR A 253 20.25 -7.16 18.60
N VAL A 254 19.82 -5.90 18.43
CA VAL A 254 18.39 -5.53 18.39
C VAL A 254 17.71 -6.27 17.25
N ALA A 255 18.23 -6.19 16.02
CA ALA A 255 17.68 -6.92 14.88
C ALA A 255 17.56 -8.43 15.12
N ARG A 256 18.62 -9.08 15.64
CA ARG A 256 18.61 -10.51 15.97
C ARG A 256 17.52 -10.86 17.00
N LYS A 257 17.33 -10.03 18.03
CA LYS A 257 16.25 -10.21 19.01
C LYS A 257 14.84 -9.91 18.51
N LEU A 258 14.69 -9.04 17.50
CA LEU A 258 13.40 -8.80 16.86
C LEU A 258 13.04 -9.93 15.90
N GLY A 259 13.98 -10.41 15.08
CA GLY A 259 13.77 -11.45 14.08
C GLY A 259 13.55 -12.85 14.68
N ASN A 260 14.18 -13.16 15.81
CA ASN A 260 13.89 -14.38 16.58
C ASN A 260 14.02 -14.14 18.10
N PRO A 261 12.95 -13.67 18.78
CA PRO A 261 12.96 -13.42 20.21
C PRO A 261 13.28 -14.68 21.05
N LYS A 262 12.86 -15.84 20.55
CA LYS A 262 13.04 -17.18 21.16
C LYS A 262 14.47 -17.72 21.03
N GLU A 263 15.30 -17.14 20.16
CA GLU A 263 16.70 -17.55 20.03
C GLU A 263 17.49 -17.20 21.30
N THR A 264 18.03 -18.23 21.97
CA THR A 264 18.87 -18.05 23.16
C THR A 264 20.31 -17.83 22.75
N PHE A 265 20.80 -16.61 22.92
CA PHE A 265 22.20 -16.23 22.74
C PHE A 265 22.61 -15.20 23.80
N GLN A 266 23.90 -15.15 24.13
CA GLN A 266 24.43 -14.20 25.11
C GLN A 266 24.57 -12.81 24.51
N ILE A 267 23.76 -11.86 24.97
CA ILE A 267 23.96 -10.43 24.68
C ILE A 267 25.24 -9.96 25.40
N PRO A 268 26.20 -9.30 24.72
CA PRO A 268 27.40 -8.81 25.38
C PRO A 268 27.07 -7.73 26.42
N ALA A 269 27.61 -7.87 27.63
CA ALA A 269 27.29 -6.99 28.76
C ALA A 269 27.50 -5.49 28.47
N TYR A 270 28.48 -5.16 27.61
CA TYR A 270 28.81 -3.77 27.23
C TYR A 270 27.80 -3.10 26.27
N VAL A 271 26.76 -3.82 25.81
CA VAL A 271 25.60 -3.24 25.08
C VAL A 271 24.24 -3.59 25.72
N ALA A 272 24.21 -4.43 26.76
CA ALA A 272 23.00 -5.08 27.23
C ALA A 272 21.91 -4.09 27.66
N ASP A 273 22.25 -3.08 28.46
CA ASP A 273 21.28 -2.08 28.92
C ASP A 273 20.75 -1.21 27.78
N THR A 274 21.62 -0.82 26.84
CA THR A 274 21.26 -0.05 25.65
C THR A 274 20.30 -0.80 24.73
N VAL A 275 20.60 -2.08 24.46
CA VAL A 275 19.73 -2.98 23.67
C VAL A 275 18.40 -3.20 24.37
N ASN A 276 18.40 -3.42 25.69
CA ASN A 276 17.18 -3.62 26.48
C ASN A 276 16.32 -2.36 26.57
N ALA A 277 16.92 -1.16 26.50
CA ALA A 277 16.19 0.10 26.42
C ALA A 277 15.55 0.31 25.04
N GLU A 278 16.29 0.03 23.96
CA GLU A 278 15.79 0.09 22.58
C GLU A 278 14.60 -0.87 22.35
N LEU A 279 14.74 -2.13 22.76
CA LEU A 279 13.68 -3.14 22.65
C LEU A 279 12.41 -2.76 23.44
N LYS A 280 12.53 -2.02 24.56
CA LYS A 280 11.36 -1.50 25.30
C LYS A 280 10.62 -0.41 24.54
N LEU A 281 11.32 0.48 23.83
CA LEU A 281 10.67 1.51 23.01
C LEU A 281 9.94 0.88 21.81
N ILE A 282 10.59 -0.09 21.16
CA ILE A 282 10.02 -0.88 20.06
C ILE A 282 8.79 -1.67 20.50
N GLU A 283 8.78 -2.26 21.70
CA GLU A 283 7.60 -2.96 22.21
C GLU A 283 6.52 -2.00 22.72
N ALA A 284 6.87 -0.82 23.24
CA ALA A 284 5.90 0.20 23.65
C ALA A 284 5.16 0.85 22.48
N LYS A 285 5.84 1.04 21.32
CA LYS A 285 5.28 1.58 20.06
C LYS A 285 4.75 3.02 20.16
N GLN A 286 5.19 3.79 21.16
CA GLN A 286 4.61 5.09 21.55
C GLN A 286 5.11 6.30 20.74
N GLY A 287 5.07 6.22 19.41
CA GLY A 287 5.42 7.36 18.55
C GLY A 287 6.88 7.81 18.69
N PHE A 288 7.13 9.12 18.64
CA PHE A 288 8.50 9.66 18.59
C PHE A 288 9.27 9.61 19.91
N ALA A 289 10.43 8.96 19.93
CA ALA A 289 11.41 9.01 21.03
C ALA A 289 12.86 8.98 20.51
N LEU A 290 13.85 9.15 21.40
CA LEU A 290 15.28 9.05 21.07
C LEU A 290 15.76 7.60 21.16
N SER A 291 16.57 7.15 20.19
CA SER A 291 17.13 5.79 20.14
C SER A 291 18.35 5.62 21.06
N PRO A 292 18.29 4.73 22.07
CA PRO A 292 19.44 4.42 22.91
C PRO A 292 20.64 3.86 22.13
N VAL A 293 20.41 3.06 21.07
CA VAL A 293 21.49 2.46 20.28
C VAL A 293 22.12 3.47 19.32
N MET A 294 21.32 4.26 18.60
CA MET A 294 21.87 5.17 17.58
C MET A 294 22.48 6.43 18.19
N GLY A 295 21.85 7.02 19.21
CA GLY A 295 22.41 8.16 19.94
C GLY A 295 21.37 9.17 20.42
N SER A 296 21.79 10.05 21.34
CA SER A 296 20.94 11.09 21.95
C SER A 296 20.43 12.17 20.99
N ASP A 297 20.86 12.16 19.73
CA ASP A 297 20.43 13.05 18.64
C ASP A 297 19.70 12.30 17.51
N TYR A 298 19.37 11.01 17.70
CA TYR A 298 18.63 10.19 16.74
C TYR A 298 17.20 9.96 17.22
N GLN A 299 16.23 10.59 16.56
CA GLN A 299 14.81 10.52 16.90
C GLN A 299 14.05 9.61 15.92
N GLU A 300 13.33 8.61 16.45
CA GLU A 300 12.61 7.58 15.69
C GLU A 300 11.13 7.55 16.06
N ASP A 301 10.26 7.23 15.08
CA ASP A 301 8.83 6.93 15.27
C ASP A 301 8.64 5.44 15.60
N TYR A 302 8.54 5.12 16.89
CA TYR A 302 8.31 3.77 17.36
C TYR A 302 6.91 3.22 17.02
N SER A 303 5.95 4.06 16.57
CA SER A 303 4.66 3.54 16.07
C SER A 303 4.83 2.68 14.81
N GLN A 304 5.91 2.87 14.05
CA GLN A 304 6.20 2.11 12.84
C GLN A 304 6.45 0.61 13.10
N TYR A 305 6.80 0.23 14.33
CA TYR A 305 7.08 -1.15 14.72
C TYR A 305 5.82 -1.96 15.08
N ALA A 306 4.63 -1.36 14.95
CA ALA A 306 3.35 -2.07 14.99
C ALA A 306 3.15 -2.89 13.69
N PRO A 307 3.09 -4.24 13.77
CA PRO A 307 2.75 -5.09 12.62
C PRO A 307 1.32 -4.82 12.16
N ARG A 308 1.13 -4.76 10.84
CA ARG A 308 -0.10 -4.38 10.15
C ARG A 308 -0.11 -4.96 8.73
N GLY A 309 -1.26 -5.01 8.05
CA GLY A 309 -1.45 -5.89 6.90
C GLY A 309 -1.25 -7.37 7.29
N HIS A 310 -0.78 -8.24 6.38
CA HIS A 310 -0.61 -9.68 6.69
C HIS A 310 0.31 -9.98 7.86
N TYR A 311 1.14 -9.03 8.29
CA TYR A 311 2.09 -9.23 9.37
C TYR A 311 1.43 -9.38 10.73
N THR A 312 0.11 -9.15 10.87
CA THR A 312 -0.65 -9.54 12.07
C THR A 312 -0.75 -11.07 12.20
N LYS A 313 -0.83 -11.82 11.08
CA LYS A 313 -1.27 -13.23 11.00
C LYS A 313 -0.48 -14.22 11.85
N THR A 314 0.84 -14.08 11.96
CA THR A 314 1.69 -15.02 12.73
C THR A 314 2.78 -14.31 13.52
N GLU A 315 3.19 -14.89 14.65
CA GLU A 315 4.29 -14.37 15.47
C GLU A 315 5.60 -14.26 14.67
N GLU A 316 5.87 -15.21 13.78
CA GLU A 316 7.06 -15.22 12.93
C GLU A 316 7.08 -14.05 11.94
N GLN A 317 5.94 -13.74 11.31
CA GLN A 317 5.81 -12.57 10.44
C GLN A 317 5.89 -11.25 11.22
N GLN A 318 5.32 -11.17 12.43
CA GLN A 318 5.47 -10.00 13.30
C GLN A 318 6.95 -9.76 13.68
N ASN A 319 7.72 -10.83 13.91
CA ASN A 319 9.14 -10.78 14.27
C ASN A 319 10.00 -10.34 13.08
N TYR A 320 9.77 -10.92 11.90
CA TYR A 320 10.36 -10.49 10.63
C TYR A 320 10.07 -9.01 10.34
N PHE A 321 8.80 -8.58 10.46
CA PHE A 321 8.37 -7.19 10.29
C PHE A 321 9.19 -6.24 11.17
N ARG A 322 9.29 -6.49 12.47
CA ARG A 322 10.03 -5.64 13.41
C ARG A 322 11.53 -5.56 13.06
N SER A 323 12.14 -6.68 12.68
CA SER A 323 13.56 -6.71 12.26
C SER A 323 13.80 -5.98 10.94
N MET A 324 12.86 -6.05 10.00
CA MET A 324 12.94 -5.36 8.70
C MET A 324 12.66 -3.86 8.83
N ILE A 325 11.71 -3.44 9.67
CA ILE A 325 11.50 -2.03 10.04
C ILE A 325 12.79 -1.46 10.65
N TRP A 326 13.41 -2.16 11.60
CA TRP A 326 14.68 -1.74 12.21
C TRP A 326 15.78 -1.49 11.15
N TYR A 327 16.03 -2.46 10.26
CA TYR A 327 17.04 -2.33 9.20
C TYR A 327 16.65 -1.38 8.05
N GLY A 328 15.36 -1.08 7.88
CA GLY A 328 14.83 -0.19 6.85
C GLY A 328 14.81 1.28 7.26
N ARG A 329 14.68 1.59 8.56
CA ARG A 329 14.53 2.96 9.08
C ARG A 329 15.82 3.55 9.63
N MET A 330 16.59 2.73 10.37
CA MET A 330 17.81 3.16 11.06
C MET A 330 18.92 3.50 10.06
N THR A 331 19.38 4.75 10.13
CA THR A 331 20.40 5.33 9.25
C THR A 331 21.68 5.60 10.01
N PHE A 332 22.81 5.10 9.52
CA PHE A 332 24.12 5.60 9.92
C PHE A 332 24.43 6.85 9.09
N ARG A 333 24.03 8.02 9.60
CA ARG A 333 24.05 9.29 8.84
C ARG A 333 25.49 9.75 8.61
N LEU A 334 25.74 10.39 7.48
CA LEU A 334 27.06 10.94 7.13
C LEU A 334 27.43 12.20 7.96
N LEU A 335 26.53 12.63 8.85
CA LEU A 335 26.69 13.75 9.77
C LEU A 335 27.92 13.57 10.67
N SER A 336 27.91 12.56 11.53
CA SER A 336 28.94 12.35 12.53
C SER A 336 30.03 11.37 12.06
N ASP A 337 31.26 11.61 12.50
CA ASP A 337 32.38 10.69 12.26
C ASP A 337 32.12 9.33 12.93
N SER A 338 31.47 9.35 14.10
CA SER A 338 31.07 8.14 14.84
C SER A 338 30.08 7.27 14.05
N GLU A 339 29.04 7.85 13.43
CA GLU A 339 28.12 7.11 12.56
C GLU A 339 28.80 6.65 11.27
N THR A 340 29.63 7.50 10.66
CA THR A 340 30.41 7.14 9.45
C THR A 340 31.32 5.93 9.73
N GLN A 341 32.02 5.92 10.87
CA GLN A 341 32.82 4.80 11.33
C GLN A 341 31.95 3.57 11.62
N SER A 342 30.77 3.75 12.22
CA SER A 342 29.82 2.65 12.46
C SER A 342 29.34 2.02 11.15
N ALA A 343 29.04 2.82 10.12
CA ALA A 343 28.68 2.35 8.79
C ALA A 343 29.81 1.56 8.11
N LEU A 344 31.05 2.04 8.20
CA LEU A 344 32.24 1.37 7.66
C LEU A 344 32.55 0.06 8.39
N LEU A 345 32.38 0.03 9.70
CA LEU A 345 32.49 -1.18 10.53
C LEU A 345 31.41 -2.20 10.14
N LEU A 346 30.13 -1.80 10.04
CA LEU A 346 29.02 -2.65 9.60
C LEU A 346 29.20 -3.17 8.16
N MET A 347 29.65 -2.34 7.22
CA MET A 347 30.01 -2.74 5.86
C MET A 347 31.07 -3.85 5.88
N GLN A 348 32.12 -3.69 6.68
CA GLN A 348 33.16 -4.71 6.81
C GLN A 348 32.65 -5.98 7.54
N ALA A 349 31.74 -5.84 8.51
CA ALA A 349 31.08 -6.97 9.15
C ALA A 349 30.21 -7.77 8.15
N LEU A 350 29.52 -7.10 7.23
CA LEU A 350 28.74 -7.75 6.16
C LEU A 350 29.63 -8.50 5.14
N LEU A 351 30.85 -8.01 4.89
CA LEU A 351 31.80 -8.66 3.98
C LEU A 351 32.48 -9.90 4.58
N ASN A 352 32.62 -9.97 5.91
CA ASN A 352 33.35 -11.03 6.61
C ASN A 352 32.47 -11.96 7.46
N GLY A 353 31.21 -11.59 7.71
CA GLY A 353 30.27 -12.40 8.45
C GLY A 353 29.85 -13.64 7.68
N GLN A 354 29.72 -14.76 8.39
CA GLN A 354 29.23 -16.03 7.87
C GLN A 354 28.45 -16.74 8.98
N ALA A 355 27.32 -17.36 8.63
CA ALA A 355 26.58 -18.26 9.51
C ALA A 355 26.02 -19.40 8.67
N ASP A 356 25.94 -20.61 9.23
CA ASP A 356 25.37 -21.79 8.57
C ASP A 356 25.97 -22.06 7.16
N GLY A 357 27.27 -21.78 7.03
CA GLY A 357 28.03 -21.88 5.77
C GLY A 357 27.85 -20.71 4.78
N ARG A 358 26.86 -19.83 4.98
CA ARG A 358 26.47 -18.75 4.05
C ARG A 358 27.03 -17.40 4.50
N LYS A 359 27.55 -16.59 3.57
CA LYS A 359 28.10 -15.26 3.88
C LYS A 359 26.99 -14.24 4.10
N ALA A 360 27.24 -13.27 4.98
CA ALA A 360 26.34 -12.16 5.24
C ALA A 360 26.09 -11.29 3.99
N SER A 361 27.09 -11.10 3.12
CA SER A 361 26.91 -10.47 1.80
C SER A 361 25.89 -11.20 0.92
N ASP A 362 25.95 -12.51 0.91
CA ASP A 362 25.19 -13.35 -0.03
C ASP A 362 23.74 -13.48 0.46
N LEU A 363 23.57 -13.62 1.79
CA LEU A 363 22.29 -13.53 2.49
C LEU A 363 21.63 -12.16 2.29
N TRP A 364 22.40 -11.08 2.34
CA TRP A 364 21.89 -9.73 2.09
C TRP A 364 21.33 -9.57 0.68
N PHE A 365 22.03 -10.08 -0.35
CA PHE A 365 21.49 -10.09 -1.71
C PHE A 365 20.21 -10.91 -1.82
N LEU A 366 20.16 -12.09 -1.20
CA LEU A 366 18.97 -12.96 -1.26
C LEU A 366 17.74 -12.37 -0.56
N ILE A 367 17.91 -11.40 0.35
CA ILE A 367 16.81 -10.60 0.93
C ILE A 367 16.53 -9.35 0.09
N TYR A 368 17.56 -8.65 -0.39
CA TYR A 368 17.44 -7.38 -1.09
C TYR A 368 16.90 -7.52 -2.51
N GLU A 369 17.40 -8.48 -3.31
CA GLU A 369 16.96 -8.70 -4.70
C GLU A 369 15.46 -8.99 -4.84
N PRO A 370 14.85 -9.92 -4.07
CA PRO A 370 13.43 -10.23 -4.24
C PRO A 370 12.54 -9.07 -3.79
N THR A 371 12.86 -8.44 -2.67
CA THR A 371 12.11 -7.27 -2.18
C THR A 371 12.28 -6.05 -3.11
N ALA A 372 13.44 -5.91 -3.76
CA ALA A 372 13.66 -4.90 -4.81
C ALA A 372 12.91 -5.23 -6.12
N PHE A 373 12.73 -6.51 -6.47
CA PHE A 373 11.89 -6.91 -7.60
C PHE A 373 10.41 -6.62 -7.35
N PHE A 374 9.90 -6.90 -6.14
CA PHE A 374 8.50 -6.63 -5.79
C PHE A 374 8.19 -5.12 -5.76
N VAL A 375 9.04 -4.28 -5.14
CA VAL A 375 8.68 -2.88 -4.81
C VAL A 375 9.66 -1.81 -5.29
N GLY A 376 10.81 -2.20 -5.84
CA GLY A 376 11.86 -1.29 -6.29
C GLY A 376 13.02 -1.15 -5.32
N SER A 377 14.07 -0.46 -5.74
CA SER A 377 15.30 -0.30 -4.93
C SER A 377 15.15 0.75 -3.83
N ALA A 378 16.02 0.68 -2.82
CA ALA A 378 16.21 1.79 -1.89
C ALA A 378 16.91 2.98 -2.58
N ASP A 379 16.60 4.20 -2.17
CA ASP A 379 17.31 5.43 -2.55
C ASP A 379 18.33 5.90 -1.49
N ASP A 380 18.37 5.25 -0.32
CA ASP A 380 19.46 5.33 0.66
C ASP A 380 20.81 4.85 0.10
N LEU A 381 21.92 5.16 0.78
CA LEU A 381 23.22 4.57 0.43
C LEU A 381 23.33 3.15 1.00
N THR A 382 23.82 2.22 0.18
CA THR A 382 24.02 0.82 0.53
C THR A 382 25.47 0.56 1.00
N TYR A 383 25.72 -0.65 1.52
CA TYR A 383 27.08 -1.09 1.80
C TYR A 383 27.95 -1.16 0.52
N GLN A 384 27.37 -1.39 -0.66
CA GLN A 384 28.10 -1.41 -1.93
C GLN A 384 28.59 -0.01 -2.30
N ASP A 385 27.75 1.01 -2.12
CA ASP A 385 28.11 2.42 -2.33
C ASP A 385 29.28 2.81 -1.41
N TYR A 386 29.17 2.47 -0.12
CA TYR A 386 30.22 2.68 0.87
C TYR A 386 31.51 1.94 0.48
N LEU A 387 31.45 0.67 0.08
CA LEU A 387 32.63 -0.11 -0.33
C LEU A 387 33.31 0.46 -1.57
N ASN A 388 32.52 0.91 -2.56
CA ASN A 388 33.01 1.51 -3.79
C ASN A 388 33.73 2.85 -3.58
N VAL A 389 33.37 3.60 -2.54
CA VAL A 389 34.13 4.79 -2.11
C VAL A 389 35.30 4.39 -1.21
N ALA A 390 35.10 3.49 -0.25
CA ALA A 390 36.10 3.11 0.74
C ALA A 390 37.34 2.45 0.11
N LYS A 391 37.16 1.60 -0.92
CA LYS A 391 38.28 1.04 -1.70
C LYS A 391 39.13 2.09 -2.40
N LYS A 392 38.55 3.24 -2.81
CA LYS A 392 39.30 4.35 -3.44
C LYS A 392 40.16 5.14 -2.44
N ILE A 393 39.86 5.04 -1.13
CA ILE A 393 40.55 5.78 -0.05
C ILE A 393 41.55 4.90 0.71
N TRP A 394 41.23 3.62 0.91
CA TRP A 394 42.02 2.69 1.73
C TRP A 394 42.54 1.45 0.96
N GLY A 395 42.16 1.26 -0.31
CA GLY A 395 42.45 0.03 -1.06
C GLY A 395 41.67 -1.18 -0.55
N ASP A 396 42.02 -2.39 -1.01
CA ASP A 396 41.31 -3.62 -0.63
C ASP A 396 41.42 -3.99 0.86
N ALA A 397 42.45 -3.50 1.56
CA ALA A 397 42.64 -3.70 3.00
C ALA A 397 41.46 -3.19 3.84
N VAL A 398 40.66 -2.26 3.30
CA VAL A 398 39.40 -1.79 3.88
C VAL A 398 38.38 -2.90 4.13
N SER A 399 38.53 -4.02 3.42
CA SER A 399 37.69 -5.22 3.54
C SER A 399 38.06 -6.09 4.75
N SER A 400 39.18 -5.83 5.45
CA SER A 400 39.72 -6.76 6.47
C SER A 400 40.34 -6.12 7.71
N ASP A 401 40.88 -4.90 7.66
CA ASP A 401 41.39 -4.20 8.85
C ASP A 401 40.40 -3.11 9.32
N PRO A 402 39.74 -3.26 10.48
CA PRO A 402 38.84 -2.25 11.01
C PRO A 402 39.57 -0.99 11.53
N LYS A 403 40.87 -1.07 11.84
CA LYS A 403 41.62 0.04 12.44
C LYS A 403 41.87 1.19 11.47
N LEU A 404 41.79 0.92 10.17
CA LEU A 404 41.88 1.91 9.08
C LEU A 404 40.87 3.06 9.23
N PHE A 405 39.72 2.82 9.86
CA PHE A 405 38.67 3.82 10.06
C PHE A 405 38.99 4.86 11.16
N ALA A 406 40.09 4.68 11.90
CA ALA A 406 40.58 5.66 12.89
C ALA A 406 41.39 6.81 12.26
N ASP A 407 41.81 6.68 10.99
CA ASP A 407 42.50 7.75 10.24
C ASP A 407 41.50 8.88 9.92
N THR A 408 41.55 9.97 10.69
CA THR A 408 40.64 11.12 10.54
C THR A 408 40.79 11.83 9.21
N THR A 409 41.99 11.81 8.60
CA THR A 409 42.25 12.46 7.30
C THR A 409 41.59 11.68 6.18
N LYS A 410 41.73 10.35 6.20
CA LYS A 410 41.03 9.47 5.25
C LYS A 410 39.53 9.39 5.51
N LEU A 411 39.09 9.44 6.77
CA LEU A 411 37.67 9.53 7.11
C LEU A 411 37.04 10.81 6.55
N ALA A 412 37.70 11.97 6.68
CA ALA A 412 37.23 13.21 6.07
C ALA A 412 37.19 13.13 4.53
N ALA A 413 38.20 12.53 3.90
CA ALA A 413 38.21 12.28 2.45
C ALA A 413 37.07 11.33 2.02
N PHE A 414 36.82 10.27 2.78
CA PHE A 414 35.72 9.34 2.58
C PHE A 414 34.35 10.02 2.73
N LYS A 415 34.14 10.83 3.77
CA LYS A 415 32.89 11.60 3.96
C LYS A 415 32.65 12.53 2.78
N LYS A 416 33.66 13.28 2.33
CA LYS A 416 33.57 14.15 1.15
C LYS A 416 33.24 13.39 -0.14
N ALA A 417 33.85 12.22 -0.35
CA ALA A 417 33.60 11.40 -1.53
C ALA A 417 32.23 10.68 -1.50
N THR A 418 31.72 10.38 -0.30
CA THR A 418 30.40 9.77 -0.07
C THR A 418 29.28 10.82 -0.17
N ASP A 419 29.54 12.06 0.24
CA ASP A 419 28.58 13.17 0.07
C ASP A 419 28.38 13.56 -1.40
N ALA A 420 29.34 13.25 -2.28
CA ALA A 420 29.17 13.38 -3.73
C ALA A 420 28.20 12.33 -4.34
N LEU A 421 27.73 11.34 -3.56
CA LEU A 421 26.71 10.39 -4.01
C LEU A 421 25.28 10.96 -3.82
N PRO A 422 24.29 10.48 -4.60
CA PRO A 422 22.91 10.91 -4.47
C PRO A 422 22.36 10.70 -3.04
N PRO A 423 21.67 11.70 -2.45
CA PRO A 423 20.88 11.49 -1.23
C PRO A 423 19.62 10.66 -1.53
N PRO A 424 18.98 10.08 -0.51
CA PRO A 424 17.61 9.58 -0.66
C PRO A 424 16.67 10.73 -1.04
N LYS A 425 15.77 10.45 -1.98
CA LYS A 425 14.77 11.38 -2.53
C LYS A 425 13.53 11.41 -1.64
N VAL A 426 13.16 10.30 -1.01
CA VAL A 426 12.02 10.19 -0.08
C VAL A 426 12.53 10.09 1.36
N ASN A 427 12.17 11.06 2.20
CA ASN A 427 12.52 11.05 3.61
C ASN A 427 11.54 10.18 4.42
N SER A 428 12.10 9.18 5.10
CA SER A 428 11.39 8.25 5.98
C SER A 428 11.69 8.47 7.49
N GLN A 429 12.65 9.33 7.84
CA GLN A 429 13.10 9.58 9.22
C GLN A 429 12.70 10.98 9.73
N TYR A 430 12.87 11.23 11.03
CA TYR A 430 12.74 12.59 11.57
C TYR A 430 13.82 13.52 10.99
N THR A 431 13.46 14.76 10.67
CA THR A 431 14.41 15.83 10.28
C THR A 431 13.97 17.18 10.82
N LEU A 432 14.94 18.00 11.22
CA LEU A 432 14.71 19.37 11.68
C LEU A 432 14.54 20.30 10.49
N ILE A 433 13.42 21.03 10.43
CA ILE A 433 13.14 22.03 9.39
C ILE A 433 14.06 23.24 9.55
N ASN A 434 14.19 23.75 10.78
CA ASN A 434 14.99 24.94 11.11
C ASN A 434 16.48 24.61 11.38
N SER A 435 17.02 23.65 10.64
CA SER A 435 18.42 23.23 10.71
C SER A 435 19.27 24.04 9.73
N PRO A 436 20.57 24.31 10.02
CA PRO A 436 21.51 24.81 9.01
C PRO A 436 21.84 23.76 7.92
N LEU A 437 21.38 22.51 8.07
CA LEU A 437 21.56 21.42 7.11
C LEU A 437 20.28 21.14 6.32
N THR A 438 20.39 20.87 5.02
CA THR A 438 19.24 20.49 4.19
C THR A 438 18.65 19.13 4.63
N ARG A 439 17.45 18.78 4.14
CA ARG A 439 16.85 17.44 4.39
C ARG A 439 17.83 16.35 3.97
N GLU A 440 18.38 16.51 2.78
CA GLU A 440 19.27 15.59 2.09
C GLU A 440 20.60 15.40 2.85
N GLN A 441 21.09 16.44 3.52
CA GLN A 441 22.26 16.35 4.41
C GLN A 441 21.94 15.65 5.74
N GLN A 442 20.71 15.81 6.25
CA GLN A 442 20.25 15.14 7.48
C GLN A 442 19.90 13.66 7.27
N THR A 443 19.53 13.25 6.05
CA THR A 443 19.12 11.89 5.70
C THR A 443 20.20 11.04 5.04
N LYS A 444 21.17 11.64 4.33
CA LYS A 444 22.21 10.87 3.62
C LYS A 444 23.07 10.07 4.61
N GLY A 445 23.09 8.76 4.42
CA GLY A 445 23.80 7.81 5.27
C GLY A 445 23.68 6.39 4.74
N LEU A 446 24.35 5.44 5.39
CA LEU A 446 24.16 4.02 5.11
C LEU A 446 22.89 3.52 5.81
N ARG A 447 22.04 2.82 5.06
CA ARG A 447 21.03 1.91 5.62
C ARG A 447 21.37 0.48 5.25
N LEU A 448 21.08 -0.47 6.14
CA LEU A 448 21.36 -1.87 5.83
C LEU A 448 20.34 -2.42 4.82
N ILE A 449 19.04 -2.25 5.05
CA ILE A 449 17.98 -2.72 4.12
C ILE A 449 16.91 -1.62 3.93
N GLY A 450 17.37 -0.39 3.65
CA GLY A 450 16.58 0.86 3.61
C GLY A 450 15.24 0.79 2.87
N GLN A 451 14.20 1.51 3.35
CA GLN A 451 12.86 1.47 2.75
C GLN A 451 12.87 1.81 1.24
N ARG A 452 11.97 1.21 0.45
CA ARG A 452 12.05 1.29 -1.03
C ARG A 452 11.47 2.59 -1.60
N PHE A 453 12.10 3.09 -2.66
CA PHE A 453 11.69 4.30 -3.37
C PHE A 453 10.46 4.03 -4.25
N THR A 454 9.35 4.66 -3.90
CA THR A 454 8.05 4.53 -4.57
C THR A 454 7.58 5.88 -5.13
N ILE A 455 7.00 5.89 -6.33
CA ILE A 455 6.72 7.13 -7.07
C ILE A 455 5.60 7.97 -6.45
N ASP A 456 4.60 7.33 -5.85
CA ASP A 456 3.56 7.94 -5.02
C ASP A 456 4.14 8.63 -3.78
N ALA A 457 5.08 7.99 -3.05
CA ALA A 457 5.73 8.63 -1.91
C ALA A 457 6.57 9.85 -2.32
N TYR A 458 7.15 9.84 -3.52
CA TYR A 458 7.80 11.01 -4.12
C TYR A 458 6.77 12.10 -4.50
N ILE A 459 5.67 11.74 -5.18
CA ILE A 459 4.55 12.66 -5.52
C ILE A 459 4.04 13.34 -4.24
N PHE A 460 3.73 12.55 -3.21
CA PHE A 460 3.27 13.04 -1.91
C PHE A 460 4.29 13.96 -1.25
N GLN A 461 5.55 13.54 -1.11
CA GLN A 461 6.57 14.40 -0.48
C GLN A 461 6.76 15.72 -1.24
N SER A 462 6.71 15.72 -2.57
CA SER A 462 6.76 16.95 -3.38
C SER A 462 5.57 17.88 -3.19
N LEU A 463 4.43 17.41 -2.65
CA LEU A 463 3.17 18.14 -2.58
C LEU A 463 2.70 18.44 -1.15
N ILE A 464 3.49 18.13 -0.11
CA ILE A 464 3.17 18.41 1.31
C ILE A 464 4.07 19.48 1.92
N TRP A 465 3.83 19.77 3.20
CA TRP A 465 4.60 20.73 4.00
C TRP A 465 6.11 20.46 3.94
N ARG A 466 6.89 21.55 4.03
CA ARG A 466 8.28 21.74 3.56
C ARG A 466 8.40 22.13 2.08
N GLU A 467 7.64 21.50 1.19
CA GLU A 467 7.63 21.85 -0.25
C GLU A 467 6.47 22.78 -0.61
N VAL A 468 5.32 22.61 0.06
CA VAL A 468 4.03 23.26 -0.22
C VAL A 468 3.37 23.81 1.05
N GLY A 469 2.92 25.07 1.00
CA GLY A 469 2.29 25.79 2.11
C GLY A 469 3.19 26.86 2.73
N THR A 470 2.82 27.32 3.93
CA THR A 470 3.60 28.23 4.79
C THR A 470 3.56 27.78 6.24
N ASP A 471 4.40 28.33 7.11
CA ASP A 471 4.37 27.99 8.54
C ASP A 471 3.00 28.29 9.19
N ALA A 472 2.26 29.27 8.68
CA ALA A 472 0.90 29.61 9.12
C ALA A 472 -0.20 28.79 8.43
N LYS A 473 0.07 28.18 7.25
CA LYS A 473 -0.87 27.33 6.50
C LYS A 473 -0.10 26.14 5.88
N LYS A 474 0.17 25.12 6.71
CA LYS A 474 0.91 23.91 6.35
C LYS A 474 0.00 22.89 5.63
N ARG A 475 0.44 22.29 4.51
CA ARG A 475 -0.23 21.12 3.90
C ARG A 475 0.31 19.84 4.56
N ASP A 476 -0.16 19.55 5.78
CA ASP A 476 0.42 18.53 6.67
C ASP A 476 0.36 17.09 6.13
N LEU A 477 -0.67 16.79 5.34
CA LEU A 477 -0.90 15.50 4.70
C LEU A 477 -1.27 15.73 3.21
N PRO A 478 -1.01 14.75 2.33
CA PRO A 478 -1.45 14.78 0.93
C PRO A 478 -2.92 14.34 0.82
N LYS A 479 -3.37 14.11 -0.41
CA LYS A 479 -4.59 13.34 -0.72
C LYS A 479 -4.30 12.24 -1.74
N GLY A 480 -5.02 11.12 -1.71
CA GLY A 480 -4.88 10.07 -2.73
C GLY A 480 -5.08 10.58 -4.17
N LEU A 481 -5.95 11.58 -4.34
CA LEU A 481 -6.19 12.28 -5.60
C LEU A 481 -4.94 12.97 -6.19
N ASP A 482 -3.94 13.34 -5.38
CA ASP A 482 -2.69 13.95 -5.86
C ASP A 482 -1.98 13.04 -6.88
N ILE A 483 -2.06 11.71 -6.69
CA ILE A 483 -1.42 10.71 -7.55
C ILE A 483 -2.14 10.61 -8.90
N LEU A 484 -3.47 10.49 -8.89
CA LEU A 484 -4.23 10.39 -10.14
C LEU A 484 -4.17 11.70 -10.95
N ALA A 485 -4.11 12.85 -10.27
CA ALA A 485 -3.85 14.14 -10.90
C ALA A 485 -2.44 14.20 -11.53
N ALA A 486 -1.41 13.72 -10.82
CA ALA A 486 -0.03 13.66 -11.31
C ALA A 486 0.15 12.70 -12.50
N LEU A 487 -0.54 11.55 -12.49
CA LEU A 487 -0.57 10.57 -13.60
C LEU A 487 -1.28 11.11 -14.86
N GLY A 488 -2.13 12.13 -14.72
CA GLY A 488 -2.68 12.92 -15.82
C GLY A 488 -4.15 13.34 -15.69
N SER A 489 -4.89 12.87 -14.68
CA SER A 489 -6.34 13.08 -14.58
C SER A 489 -6.68 14.54 -14.28
N SER A 490 -7.33 15.20 -15.25
CA SER A 490 -7.84 16.56 -15.09
C SER A 490 -8.99 16.64 -14.09
N GLU A 491 -9.80 15.59 -13.96
CA GLU A 491 -10.92 15.58 -13.01
C GLU A 491 -10.41 15.40 -11.56
N ALA A 492 -9.35 14.62 -11.33
CA ALA A 492 -8.70 14.56 -10.02
C ALA A 492 -8.12 15.91 -9.60
N LEU A 493 -7.44 16.62 -10.52
CA LEU A 493 -6.93 17.97 -10.26
C LEU A 493 -8.06 18.95 -9.94
N LYS A 494 -9.17 18.89 -10.68
CA LYS A 494 -10.36 19.73 -10.45
C LYS A 494 -11.04 19.45 -9.10
N LEU A 495 -11.05 18.21 -8.62
CA LEU A 495 -11.52 17.87 -7.27
C LEU A 495 -10.59 18.47 -6.20
N LEU A 496 -9.27 18.40 -6.38
CA LEU A 496 -8.28 19.06 -5.50
C LEU A 496 -8.43 20.60 -5.50
N GLU A 497 -8.78 21.20 -6.64
CA GLU A 497 -9.09 22.64 -6.73
C GLU A 497 -10.37 23.02 -5.97
N GLN A 498 -11.41 22.17 -6.02
CA GLN A 498 -12.68 22.35 -5.30
C GLN A 498 -12.52 22.19 -3.78
N ASP A 499 -11.72 21.21 -3.33
CA ASP A 499 -11.37 21.01 -1.92
C ASP A 499 -10.41 22.09 -1.39
N GLY A 500 -9.83 22.93 -2.26
CA GLY A 500 -8.89 23.99 -1.90
C GLY A 500 -7.44 23.53 -1.70
N GLU A 501 -7.14 22.27 -2.00
CA GLU A 501 -5.82 21.65 -1.88
C GLU A 501 -4.77 22.30 -2.80
N THR A 502 -5.18 22.92 -3.90
CA THR A 502 -4.28 23.68 -4.78
C THR A 502 -3.97 25.10 -4.27
N GLN A 503 -4.64 25.57 -3.21
CA GLN A 503 -4.52 26.94 -2.67
C GLN A 503 -3.41 27.08 -1.61
N TYR A 504 -2.47 26.15 -1.54
CA TYR A 504 -1.28 26.25 -0.71
C TYR A 504 -0.12 26.87 -1.52
N GLN A 505 0.70 27.71 -0.87
CA GLN A 505 1.84 28.33 -1.54
C GLN A 505 2.77 27.27 -2.15
N ASN A 506 3.31 27.55 -3.33
CA ASN A 506 4.16 26.66 -4.16
C ASN A 506 3.48 25.40 -4.73
N TYR A 507 2.22 25.05 -4.38
CA TYR A 507 1.56 23.82 -4.87
C TYR A 507 1.67 23.67 -6.39
N THR A 508 1.22 24.66 -7.14
CA THR A 508 1.22 24.62 -8.61
C THR A 508 2.62 24.44 -9.19
N THR A 509 3.64 25.08 -8.59
CA THR A 509 5.03 24.95 -9.05
C THR A 509 5.56 23.54 -8.85
N GLN A 510 5.36 22.95 -7.67
CA GLN A 510 5.81 21.58 -7.38
C GLN A 510 5.03 20.56 -8.20
N PHE A 511 3.71 20.74 -8.34
CA PHE A 511 2.86 19.88 -9.17
C PHE A 511 3.31 19.85 -10.64
N GLN A 512 3.73 21.00 -11.22
CA GLN A 512 4.29 20.99 -12.58
C GLN A 512 5.67 20.31 -12.65
N LYS A 513 6.53 20.37 -11.62
CA LYS A 513 7.78 19.59 -11.58
C LYS A 513 7.49 18.09 -11.60
N VAL A 514 6.59 17.63 -10.72
CA VAL A 514 6.14 16.23 -10.65
C VAL A 514 5.56 15.79 -11.99
N LYS A 515 4.60 16.55 -12.55
CA LYS A 515 3.95 16.23 -13.83
C LYS A 515 4.95 16.18 -15.00
N SER A 516 5.95 17.06 -15.01
CA SER A 516 6.99 17.07 -16.05
C SER A 516 7.88 15.82 -15.99
N LEU A 517 8.27 15.39 -14.78
CA LEU A 517 9.03 14.16 -14.57
C LEU A 517 8.24 12.91 -15.01
N LEU A 518 6.96 12.81 -14.65
CA LEU A 518 6.11 11.68 -15.04
C LEU A 518 5.78 11.65 -16.54
N ALA A 519 5.86 12.81 -17.22
CA ALA A 519 5.70 12.93 -18.66
C ALA A 519 6.96 12.51 -19.45
N THR A 520 8.15 12.63 -18.87
CA THR A 520 9.43 12.22 -19.51
C THR A 520 9.90 10.81 -19.10
N THR A 521 9.24 10.17 -18.14
CA THR A 521 9.54 8.81 -17.68
C THR A 521 9.24 7.76 -18.78
N THR A 522 10.23 6.93 -19.12
CA THR A 522 10.13 5.92 -20.20
C THR A 522 9.32 4.69 -19.77
N VAL A 523 8.93 3.84 -20.74
CA VAL A 523 8.25 2.57 -20.44
C VAL A 523 9.15 1.64 -19.62
N ASP A 524 10.46 1.61 -19.90
CA ASP A 524 11.41 0.80 -19.14
C ASP A 524 11.48 1.25 -17.67
N THR A 525 11.56 2.56 -17.41
CA THR A 525 11.50 3.12 -16.05
C THR A 525 10.15 2.84 -15.38
N TRP A 526 9.05 2.92 -16.12
CA TRP A 526 7.70 2.55 -15.63
C TRP A 526 7.54 1.04 -15.35
N THR A 527 8.41 0.18 -15.89
CA THR A 527 8.33 -1.28 -15.76
C THR A 527 9.57 -1.89 -15.11
N GLN A 528 10.36 -1.08 -14.40
CA GLN A 528 11.59 -1.49 -13.73
C GLN A 528 11.36 -2.52 -12.59
N ASN A 529 10.18 -2.53 -11.98
CA ASN A 529 9.74 -3.43 -10.92
C ASN A 529 8.19 -3.57 -10.94
N LEU A 530 7.64 -4.52 -10.18
CA LEU A 530 6.20 -4.84 -10.23
C LEU A 530 5.31 -3.69 -9.73
N TYR A 531 5.74 -2.97 -8.69
CA TYR A 531 5.02 -1.83 -8.13
C TYR A 531 4.83 -0.68 -9.12
N TRP A 532 5.90 -0.30 -9.82
CA TRP A 532 5.86 0.75 -10.84
C TRP A 532 5.00 0.34 -12.04
N ALA A 533 5.07 -0.93 -12.46
CA ALA A 533 4.27 -1.47 -13.55
C ALA A 533 2.76 -1.53 -13.21
N TRP A 534 2.40 -1.73 -11.94
CA TRP A 534 1.01 -1.61 -11.47
C TRP A 534 0.54 -0.15 -11.56
N ILE A 535 1.29 0.83 -11.05
CA ILE A 535 0.94 2.27 -11.19
C ILE A 535 0.85 2.69 -12.67
N TYR A 536 1.74 2.17 -13.53
CA TYR A 536 1.67 2.38 -14.98
C TYR A 536 0.42 1.79 -15.64
N SER A 537 -0.15 0.72 -15.06
CA SER A 537 -1.43 0.14 -15.47
C SER A 537 -2.60 1.06 -15.07
N LEU A 538 -2.58 1.59 -13.83
CA LEU A 538 -3.60 2.54 -13.33
C LEU A 538 -3.64 3.87 -14.12
N LYS A 539 -2.53 4.26 -14.77
CA LYS A 539 -2.47 5.46 -15.64
C LYS A 539 -3.51 5.46 -16.77
N SER A 540 -4.04 4.30 -17.17
CA SER A 540 -5.14 4.20 -18.14
C SER A 540 -6.44 4.88 -17.67
N PHE A 541 -6.74 4.86 -16.35
CA PHE A 541 -7.93 5.47 -15.76
C PHE A 541 -7.93 7.00 -15.80
N ALA A 542 -6.80 7.64 -16.11
CA ALA A 542 -6.67 9.09 -16.30
C ALA A 542 -7.09 9.57 -17.71
N GLU A 543 -7.38 8.68 -18.66
CA GLU A 543 -7.80 9.03 -20.02
C GLU A 543 -9.28 9.43 -20.08
N VAL A 544 -9.58 10.63 -20.60
CA VAL A 544 -10.95 11.06 -20.91
C VAL A 544 -11.43 10.36 -22.18
N LYS A 545 -12.36 9.41 -22.03
CA LYS A 545 -12.88 8.59 -23.14
C LYS A 545 -13.83 9.40 -24.04
N GLY A 546 -13.50 9.45 -25.33
CA GLY A 546 -14.20 10.28 -26.32
C GLY A 546 -15.22 9.53 -27.20
N GLU A 547 -15.44 10.05 -28.40
CA GLU A 547 -16.28 9.42 -29.42
C GLU A 547 -15.79 8.01 -29.79
N GLY A 548 -16.72 7.10 -30.11
CA GLY A 548 -16.43 5.70 -30.43
C GLY A 548 -16.38 4.75 -29.23
N TYR A 549 -16.19 5.26 -28.00
CA TYR A 549 -16.37 4.49 -26.77
C TYR A 549 -17.88 4.37 -26.38
N PRO A 550 -18.28 3.41 -25.53
CA PRO A 550 -19.65 3.32 -25.00
C PRO A 550 -20.10 4.62 -24.31
N LYS A 551 -21.40 4.94 -24.38
CA LYS A 551 -21.92 6.20 -23.83
C LYS A 551 -21.74 6.37 -22.32
N PHE A 552 -21.75 5.27 -21.55
CA PHE A 552 -21.43 5.33 -20.12
C PHE A 552 -20.01 5.88 -19.85
N MET A 553 -19.01 5.53 -20.67
CA MET A 553 -17.61 5.94 -20.44
C MET A 553 -17.33 7.42 -20.73
N GLN A 554 -18.17 8.09 -21.51
CA GLN A 554 -17.93 9.45 -21.99
C GLN A 554 -18.27 10.54 -20.96
N GLY A 555 -18.87 10.18 -19.82
CA GLY A 555 -19.35 11.12 -18.81
C GLY A 555 -18.38 11.42 -17.67
N GLN A 556 -18.52 12.59 -17.04
CA GLN A 556 -17.81 12.95 -15.80
C GLN A 556 -18.08 11.93 -14.66
N ALA A 557 -19.30 11.38 -14.59
CA ALA A 557 -19.65 10.32 -13.64
C ALA A 557 -18.78 9.06 -13.82
N TRP A 558 -18.39 8.71 -15.05
CA TRP A 558 -17.50 7.58 -15.28
C TRP A 558 -16.04 7.90 -14.99
N GLN A 559 -15.63 9.16 -15.16
CA GLN A 559 -14.34 9.61 -14.62
C GLN A 559 -14.31 9.45 -13.10
N TYR A 560 -15.40 9.74 -12.37
CA TYR A 560 -15.49 9.41 -10.94
C TYR A 560 -15.44 7.90 -10.66
N LYS A 561 -16.07 7.04 -11.45
CA LYS A 561 -15.89 5.57 -11.36
C LYS A 561 -14.42 5.20 -11.50
N ASN A 562 -13.76 5.67 -12.56
CA ASN A 562 -12.34 5.43 -12.84
C ASN A 562 -11.41 5.97 -11.74
N LEU A 563 -11.74 7.11 -11.11
CA LEU A 563 -11.02 7.59 -9.93
C LEU A 563 -11.20 6.66 -8.72
N ILE A 564 -12.39 6.11 -8.47
CA ILE A 564 -12.60 5.13 -7.40
C ILE A 564 -11.82 3.84 -7.68
N THR A 565 -11.89 3.27 -8.89
CA THR A 565 -11.10 2.08 -9.26
C THR A 565 -9.60 2.33 -9.11
N GLY A 566 -9.12 3.49 -9.58
CA GLY A 566 -7.72 3.89 -9.48
C GLY A 566 -7.24 4.09 -8.04
N LEU A 567 -8.02 4.78 -7.21
CA LEU A 567 -7.72 4.97 -5.78
C LEU A 567 -7.80 3.65 -5.01
N ALA A 568 -8.77 2.78 -5.30
CA ALA A 568 -8.94 1.51 -4.61
C ALA A 568 -7.81 0.53 -4.94
N SER A 569 -7.45 0.37 -6.21
CA SER A 569 -6.33 -0.48 -6.59
C SER A 569 -4.97 0.11 -6.18
N TRP A 570 -4.86 1.44 -6.05
CA TRP A 570 -3.71 2.05 -5.38
C TRP A 570 -3.73 1.84 -3.85
N THR A 571 -4.90 1.85 -3.21
CA THR A 571 -5.07 1.54 -1.76
C THR A 571 -4.63 0.10 -1.49
N GLU A 572 -5.09 -0.86 -2.29
CA GLU A 572 -4.56 -2.22 -2.31
C GLU A 572 -3.04 -2.20 -2.47
N LEU A 573 -2.50 -1.51 -3.49
CA LEU A 573 -1.05 -1.36 -3.70
C LEU A 573 -0.28 -0.65 -2.54
N LYS A 574 -0.97 0.04 -1.62
CA LYS A 574 -0.38 0.54 -0.36
C LYS A 574 -0.57 -0.40 0.83
N HIS A 575 -1.63 -1.20 0.85
CA HIS A 575 -1.86 -2.25 1.83
C HIS A 575 -0.87 -3.40 1.71
N ASP A 576 -0.74 -3.98 0.51
CA ASP A 576 0.25 -3.52 -0.46
C ASP A 576 1.57 -3.08 0.18
N THR A 577 2.11 -1.93 -0.16
CA THR A 577 3.47 -1.56 0.24
C THR A 577 3.74 -1.18 1.71
N LEU A 578 2.84 -1.55 2.64
CA LEU A 578 2.85 -1.23 4.07
C LEU A 578 4.08 -1.78 4.82
N LEU A 579 4.38 -3.06 4.61
CA LEU A 579 5.74 -3.60 4.53
C LEU A 579 5.85 -4.53 3.31
N TYR A 580 4.98 -4.32 2.31
CA TYR A 580 4.75 -5.16 1.11
C TYR A 580 3.73 -6.35 1.46
N ALA A 581 2.46 -6.42 0.92
CA ALA A 581 1.06 -6.52 1.58
C ALA A 581 -0.17 -7.18 0.78
N LYS A 582 -1.37 -7.66 1.38
CA LYS A 582 -2.24 -8.91 1.00
C LYS A 582 -3.65 -9.40 1.75
N GLN A 583 -4.73 -10.30 1.50
CA GLN A 583 -5.35 -11.47 0.61
C GLN A 583 -6.92 -11.98 0.66
N VAL A 584 -7.29 -13.29 0.29
CA VAL A 584 -8.62 -14.05 -0.04
C VAL A 584 -8.75 -15.66 0.11
N TYR A 585 -9.93 -16.38 -0.09
CA TYR A 585 -10.22 -17.72 -0.82
C TYR A 585 -11.28 -18.83 -0.38
N ALA A 586 -12.32 -19.19 -1.19
CA ALA A 586 -13.21 -20.43 -1.28
C ALA A 586 -14.75 -20.19 -1.56
N GLU A 587 -15.59 -21.05 -2.19
CA GLU A 587 -15.48 -22.01 -3.33
C GLU A 587 -16.90 -22.45 -3.88
N ARG A 588 -16.94 -23.23 -4.98
CA ARG A 588 -17.91 -23.31 -6.11
C ARG A 588 -19.37 -23.83 -5.95
N GLY A 589 -20.23 -23.40 -6.91
CA GLY A 589 -21.53 -24.02 -7.26
C GLY A 589 -21.83 -24.17 -8.78
N GLY A 590 -22.93 -24.87 -9.14
CA GLY A 590 -23.30 -25.24 -10.52
C GLY A 590 -24.72 -24.81 -10.95
N GLY A 591 -24.93 -24.55 -12.25
CA GLY A 591 -26.18 -24.00 -12.81
C GLY A 591 -26.42 -24.34 -14.29
N PRO A 592 -27.57 -23.91 -14.87
CA PRO A 592 -28.04 -24.33 -16.21
C PRO A 592 -27.29 -23.71 -17.39
N GLU A 593 -27.60 -24.19 -18.60
CA GLU A 593 -26.71 -24.18 -19.77
C GLU A 593 -26.96 -23.06 -20.81
N GLU A 594 -27.90 -22.14 -20.57
CA GLU A 594 -28.00 -20.87 -21.30
C GLU A 594 -28.00 -19.70 -20.31
N LEU A 595 -27.09 -18.73 -20.54
CA LEU A 595 -26.95 -17.50 -19.76
C LEU A 595 -26.92 -16.30 -20.74
N PRO A 596 -27.56 -15.17 -20.41
CA PRO A 596 -27.67 -14.05 -21.34
C PRO A 596 -26.31 -13.37 -21.57
N THR A 597 -26.15 -12.77 -22.75
CA THR A 597 -24.88 -12.16 -23.19
C THR A 597 -24.50 -11.00 -22.28
N GLY A 598 -23.49 -11.20 -21.42
CA GLY A 598 -22.88 -10.14 -20.63
C GLY A 598 -21.96 -9.22 -21.46
N TYR A 599 -21.16 -8.42 -20.76
CA TYR A 599 -20.29 -7.38 -21.34
C TYR A 599 -19.02 -7.22 -20.49
N VAL A 600 -17.89 -6.82 -21.08
CA VAL A 600 -16.65 -6.49 -20.35
C VAL A 600 -16.45 -4.97 -20.35
N GLU A 601 -15.98 -4.43 -19.23
CA GLU A 601 -15.60 -3.01 -19.13
C GLU A 601 -14.44 -2.74 -20.11
N PRO A 602 -14.63 -1.95 -21.18
CA PRO A 602 -13.78 -2.11 -22.36
C PRO A 602 -12.50 -1.26 -22.30
N GLU A 603 -11.56 -1.70 -21.47
CA GLU A 603 -10.23 -1.11 -21.27
C GLU A 603 -9.12 -2.07 -21.75
N PRO A 604 -8.99 -2.34 -23.07
CA PRO A 604 -8.04 -3.33 -23.59
C PRO A 604 -6.57 -2.97 -23.31
N VAL A 605 -6.26 -1.68 -23.10
CA VAL A 605 -4.93 -1.22 -22.67
C VAL A 605 -4.64 -1.66 -21.24
N TYR A 606 -5.61 -1.53 -20.32
CA TYR A 606 -5.46 -2.01 -18.95
C TYR A 606 -5.22 -3.52 -18.92
N TYR A 607 -6.06 -4.32 -19.61
CA TYR A 607 -5.89 -5.78 -19.64
C TYR A 607 -4.58 -6.22 -20.30
N ALA A 608 -4.11 -5.53 -21.35
CA ALA A 608 -2.80 -5.79 -21.97
C ALA A 608 -1.62 -5.55 -21.01
N ARG A 609 -1.71 -4.53 -20.16
CA ARG A 609 -0.67 -4.20 -19.16
C ARG A 609 -0.69 -5.17 -17.99
N MET A 610 -1.88 -5.48 -17.48
CA MET A 610 -2.03 -6.49 -16.42
C MET A 610 -1.51 -7.86 -16.87
N ALA A 611 -1.76 -8.28 -18.12
CA ALA A 611 -1.21 -9.53 -18.65
C ALA A 611 0.34 -9.52 -18.67
N ALA A 612 0.94 -8.41 -19.12
CA ALA A 612 2.39 -8.24 -19.12
C ALA A 612 3.00 -8.19 -17.70
N LEU A 613 2.30 -7.58 -16.74
CA LEU A 613 2.66 -7.53 -15.33
C LEU A 613 2.62 -8.93 -14.68
N VAL A 614 1.57 -9.72 -14.95
CA VAL A 614 1.46 -11.13 -14.50
C VAL A 614 2.58 -12.00 -15.08
N ASN A 615 2.88 -11.84 -16.37
CA ASN A 615 4.00 -12.55 -17.03
C ASN A 615 5.36 -12.15 -16.45
N MET A 616 5.58 -10.85 -16.21
CA MET A 616 6.79 -10.30 -15.57
C MET A 616 6.96 -10.87 -14.15
N THR A 617 5.88 -10.90 -13.37
CA THR A 617 5.83 -11.50 -12.02
C THR A 617 6.25 -12.97 -12.05
N ARG A 618 5.64 -13.76 -12.96
CA ARG A 618 5.96 -15.18 -13.14
C ARG A 618 7.44 -15.37 -13.51
N GLN A 619 7.94 -14.66 -14.52
CA GLN A 619 9.33 -14.77 -14.97
C GLN A 619 10.35 -14.36 -13.88
N GLY A 620 10.13 -13.24 -13.19
CA GLY A 620 11.11 -12.69 -12.25
C GLY A 620 11.30 -13.53 -10.98
N LEU A 621 10.25 -14.25 -10.55
CA LEU A 621 10.35 -15.23 -9.47
C LEU A 621 10.89 -16.58 -9.95
N GLN A 622 10.52 -17.02 -11.17
CA GLN A 622 11.09 -18.23 -11.79
C GLN A 622 12.61 -18.13 -11.91
N GLN A 623 13.12 -16.99 -12.39
CA GLN A 623 14.56 -16.73 -12.53
C GLN A 623 15.32 -16.67 -11.19
N ARG A 624 14.62 -16.46 -10.08
CA ARG A 624 15.18 -16.41 -8.72
C ARG A 624 14.96 -17.69 -7.91
N ASN A 625 14.23 -18.67 -8.44
CA ASN A 625 13.78 -19.90 -7.77
C ASN A 625 12.88 -19.64 -6.54
N LEU A 626 12.06 -18.58 -6.59
CA LEU A 626 11.18 -18.12 -5.50
C LEU A 626 9.69 -18.33 -5.80
N ILE A 627 9.37 -19.35 -6.61
CA ILE A 627 8.01 -19.66 -7.04
C ILE A 627 7.84 -21.17 -7.29
N GLU A 628 6.72 -21.72 -6.83
CA GLU A 628 6.35 -23.13 -6.96
C GLU A 628 5.57 -23.38 -8.27
N LYS A 629 5.45 -24.65 -8.68
CA LYS A 629 4.76 -25.00 -9.93
C LYS A 629 3.30 -24.54 -9.93
N GLU A 630 2.63 -24.71 -8.81
CA GLU A 630 1.22 -24.38 -8.60
C GLU A 630 0.99 -22.86 -8.76
N GLN A 631 1.98 -22.04 -8.38
CA GLN A 631 1.98 -20.59 -8.56
C GLN A 631 2.31 -20.19 -10.02
N ILE A 632 3.20 -20.92 -10.70
CA ILE A 632 3.48 -20.76 -12.14
C ILE A 632 2.23 -21.05 -12.98
N ASP A 633 1.55 -22.17 -12.72
CA ASP A 633 0.34 -22.62 -13.41
C ASP A 633 -0.87 -21.71 -13.08
N LEU A 634 -0.85 -21.01 -11.94
CA LEU A 634 -1.84 -20.00 -11.56
C LEU A 634 -1.66 -18.68 -12.32
N LEU A 635 -0.44 -18.13 -12.34
CA LEU A 635 -0.14 -16.89 -13.06
C LEU A 635 -0.32 -17.04 -14.58
N THR A 636 0.00 -18.22 -15.13
CA THR A 636 -0.21 -18.51 -16.56
C THR A 636 -1.69 -18.42 -16.94
N ARG A 637 -2.59 -19.01 -16.13
CA ARG A 637 -4.05 -18.90 -16.35
C ARG A 637 -4.58 -17.47 -16.21
N LEU A 638 -4.04 -16.68 -15.27
CA LEU A 638 -4.42 -15.28 -15.14
C LEU A 638 -3.97 -14.46 -16.37
N GLU A 639 -2.75 -14.71 -16.88
CA GLU A 639 -2.26 -14.12 -18.14
C GLU A 639 -3.21 -14.44 -19.32
N GLU A 640 -3.63 -15.71 -19.48
CA GLU A 640 -4.61 -16.13 -20.48
C GLU A 640 -6.00 -15.47 -20.30
N SER A 641 -6.45 -15.31 -19.05
CA SER A 641 -7.72 -14.67 -18.72
C SER A 641 -7.72 -13.18 -19.06
N LEU A 642 -6.62 -12.49 -18.78
CA LEU A 642 -6.43 -11.07 -19.11
C LEU A 642 -6.34 -10.84 -20.62
N LEU A 643 -5.67 -11.73 -21.36
CA LEU A 643 -5.65 -11.69 -22.82
C LEU A 643 -7.03 -11.99 -23.43
N THR A 644 -7.86 -12.81 -22.76
CA THR A 644 -9.26 -13.06 -23.15
C THR A 644 -10.12 -11.81 -22.94
N LEU A 645 -10.01 -11.13 -21.79
CA LEU A 645 -10.68 -9.85 -21.54
C LEU A 645 -10.28 -8.78 -22.57
N LYS A 646 -8.98 -8.65 -22.88
CA LYS A 646 -8.47 -7.78 -23.95
C LYS A 646 -9.14 -8.08 -25.29
N SER A 647 -9.20 -9.35 -25.71
CA SER A 647 -9.86 -9.78 -26.96
C SER A 647 -11.33 -9.36 -27.01
N ILE A 648 -12.05 -9.57 -25.92
CA ILE A 648 -13.47 -9.21 -25.81
C ILE A 648 -13.64 -7.69 -25.93
N SER A 649 -12.88 -6.89 -25.18
CA SER A 649 -12.97 -5.43 -25.21
C SER A 649 -12.56 -4.82 -26.55
N GLU A 650 -11.61 -5.42 -27.28
CA GLU A 650 -11.30 -5.01 -28.65
C GLU A 650 -12.45 -5.29 -29.63
N LYS A 651 -13.19 -6.39 -29.44
CA LYS A 651 -14.40 -6.71 -30.23
C LYS A 651 -15.56 -5.77 -29.88
N GLU A 652 -15.82 -5.54 -28.60
CA GLU A 652 -16.88 -4.65 -28.10
C GLU A 652 -16.68 -3.21 -28.60
N LEU A 653 -15.47 -2.65 -28.48
CA LEU A 653 -15.15 -1.31 -28.99
C LEU A 653 -15.26 -1.22 -30.53
N ALA A 654 -15.04 -2.33 -31.24
CA ALA A 654 -15.22 -2.41 -32.68
C ALA A 654 -16.69 -2.70 -33.11
N GLY A 655 -17.62 -2.90 -32.15
CA GLY A 655 -19.01 -3.28 -32.43
C GLY A 655 -19.17 -4.69 -33.01
N GLN A 656 -18.23 -5.60 -32.71
CA GLN A 656 -18.21 -6.98 -33.20
C GLN A 656 -18.84 -7.95 -32.19
N SER A 657 -19.52 -8.98 -32.69
CA SER A 657 -20.10 -10.04 -31.84
C SER A 657 -18.99 -10.96 -31.29
N ILE A 658 -19.09 -11.29 -30.00
CA ILE A 658 -18.20 -12.25 -29.32
C ILE A 658 -18.64 -13.71 -29.54
N SER A 659 -17.68 -14.63 -29.44
CA SER A 659 -17.92 -16.08 -29.57
C SER A 659 -18.63 -16.67 -28.36
N ASP A 660 -19.24 -17.86 -28.50
CA ASP A 660 -19.94 -18.52 -27.38
C ASP A 660 -18.99 -18.92 -26.25
N THR A 661 -17.72 -19.21 -26.55
CA THR A 661 -16.65 -19.39 -25.55
C THR A 661 -16.42 -18.11 -24.75
N GLU A 662 -16.43 -16.94 -25.40
CA GLU A 662 -16.26 -15.64 -24.74
C GLU A 662 -17.51 -15.25 -23.93
N LYS A 663 -18.73 -15.55 -24.41
CA LYS A 663 -19.98 -15.39 -23.63
C LYS A 663 -19.94 -16.25 -22.36
N ASN A 664 -19.53 -17.51 -22.49
CA ASN A 664 -19.37 -18.42 -21.35
C ASN A 664 -18.30 -17.95 -20.38
N PHE A 665 -17.16 -17.44 -20.86
CA PHE A 665 -16.12 -16.85 -20.01
C PHE A 665 -16.64 -15.66 -19.19
N ILE A 666 -17.43 -14.76 -19.79
CA ILE A 666 -18.10 -13.66 -19.08
C ILE A 666 -19.13 -14.18 -18.07
N ALA A 667 -19.97 -15.12 -18.47
CA ALA A 667 -21.05 -15.64 -17.63
C ALA A 667 -20.55 -16.50 -16.46
N TYR A 668 -19.36 -17.10 -16.60
CA TYR A 668 -18.62 -17.81 -15.56
C TYR A 668 -17.50 -16.95 -14.93
N TRP A 669 -17.54 -15.62 -15.08
CA TRP A 669 -16.53 -14.75 -14.48
C TRP A 669 -16.55 -14.85 -12.94
N GLY A 670 -17.71 -15.05 -12.31
CA GLY A 670 -17.83 -15.31 -10.86
C GLY A 670 -16.99 -16.50 -10.42
N ALA A 671 -17.29 -17.70 -10.93
CA ALA A 671 -16.50 -18.91 -10.71
C ALA A 671 -15.02 -18.81 -11.19
N THR A 672 -14.71 -17.90 -12.13
CA THR A 672 -13.34 -17.64 -12.61
C THR A 672 -12.56 -16.80 -11.61
N ILE A 673 -13.10 -15.67 -11.16
CA ILE A 673 -12.47 -14.87 -10.11
C ILE A 673 -12.48 -15.61 -8.79
N GLU A 674 -13.51 -16.38 -8.46
CA GLU A 674 -13.47 -17.36 -7.36
C GLU A 674 -12.25 -18.27 -7.51
N SER A 675 -11.98 -18.79 -8.72
CA SER A 675 -10.80 -19.64 -9.03
C SER A 675 -9.45 -18.90 -9.20
N TYR A 676 -9.39 -17.61 -8.89
CA TYR A 676 -8.15 -16.91 -8.48
C TYR A 676 -8.19 -16.45 -7.03
N THR A 677 -9.41 -16.22 -6.55
CA THR A 677 -9.75 -15.87 -5.20
C THR A 677 -9.44 -17.00 -4.24
N LEU A 678 -9.39 -18.34 -4.64
CA LEU A 678 -8.14 -20.85 -3.85
C LEU A 678 -6.58 -21.14 -3.66
N ALA A 679 -5.82 -21.35 -4.74
CA ALA A 679 -4.36 -21.29 -4.72
C ALA A 679 -3.79 -20.13 -3.86
N ALA A 680 -4.46 -18.98 -3.84
CA ALA A 680 -4.15 -17.78 -3.08
C ALA A 680 -4.87 -17.65 -1.71
N ALA A 681 -5.24 -18.73 -1.01
CA ALA A 681 -5.43 -18.67 0.44
C ALA A 681 -4.20 -19.21 1.15
N ASP A 682 -3.98 -18.77 2.37
CA ASP A 682 -3.17 -19.51 3.33
C ASP A 682 -3.89 -20.80 3.71
N ALA A 683 -3.11 -21.84 4.01
CA ALA A 683 -3.65 -23.07 4.58
C ALA A 683 -3.49 -23.04 6.10
N ASP A 684 -4.54 -23.42 6.82
CA ASP A 684 -4.46 -23.71 8.26
C ASP A 684 -3.64 -24.98 8.51
N GLY A 685 -3.36 -25.31 9.77
CA GLY A 685 -2.50 -26.43 10.16
C GLY A 685 -2.95 -27.84 9.76
N ASP A 686 -4.16 -28.00 9.20
CA ASP A 686 -4.67 -29.25 8.61
C ASP A 686 -4.56 -29.29 7.06
N GLY A 687 -4.00 -28.24 6.45
CA GLY A 687 -3.87 -28.08 5.00
C GLY A 687 -5.08 -27.46 4.30
N ARG A 688 -6.17 -27.13 5.03
CA ARG A 688 -7.38 -26.52 4.45
C ARG A 688 -7.29 -25.00 4.34
N LYS A 689 -8.06 -24.46 3.39
CA LYS A 689 -8.11 -23.04 3.03
C LYS A 689 -9.53 -22.47 3.23
N TYR A 690 -9.64 -21.19 3.58
CA TYR A 690 -10.88 -20.58 4.11
C TYR A 690 -11.11 -19.14 3.58
N ILE A 691 -12.30 -18.81 3.06
CA ILE A 691 -12.57 -17.49 2.44
C ILE A 691 -12.98 -16.42 3.45
N ASP A 692 -13.72 -16.85 4.46
CA ASP A 692 -14.48 -16.01 5.37
C ASP A 692 -13.57 -15.10 6.21
N LYS A 693 -12.31 -15.52 6.35
CA LYS A 693 -11.19 -14.79 6.96
C LYS A 693 -10.66 -13.63 6.11
N GLN A 694 -11.03 -13.54 4.84
CA GLN A 694 -10.31 -12.73 3.86
C GLN A 694 -11.30 -11.83 3.09
N ASP A 695 -11.42 -10.61 3.62
CA ASP A 695 -12.39 -9.59 3.27
C ASP A 695 -11.77 -8.61 2.26
N ALA A 696 -12.53 -8.10 1.29
CA ALA A 696 -12.06 -7.13 0.30
C ALA A 696 -11.79 -5.74 0.92
N ALA A 697 -12.21 -5.54 2.17
CA ALA A 697 -11.91 -4.36 2.96
C ALA A 697 -10.54 -4.47 3.65
N VAL A 698 -9.56 -3.73 3.13
CA VAL A 698 -8.20 -3.57 3.65
C VAL A 698 -7.90 -2.10 3.95
N VAL A 699 -6.89 -1.81 4.79
CA VAL A 699 -6.54 -0.44 5.20
C VAL A 699 -5.02 -0.20 5.25
N ALA A 700 -4.56 0.97 4.80
CA ALA A 700 -3.16 1.32 4.68
C ALA A 700 -2.84 2.74 5.15
N ASP A 701 -1.83 2.89 6.01
CA ASP A 701 -1.27 4.20 6.36
C ASP A 701 -0.31 4.70 5.27
N VAL A 702 -0.77 5.66 4.48
CA VAL A 702 -0.06 6.13 3.26
C VAL A 702 0.82 7.36 3.50
N ALA A 703 0.56 8.13 4.56
CA ALA A 703 1.36 9.30 4.95
C ALA A 703 1.27 9.58 6.46
N THR A 704 2.34 10.12 7.06
CA THR A 704 2.37 10.58 8.45
C THR A 704 2.74 12.06 8.50
N GLY A 705 1.83 12.88 9.02
CA GLY A 705 2.00 14.32 9.26
C GLY A 705 2.43 14.61 10.70
N LEU A 706 2.28 15.85 11.15
CA LEU A 706 2.80 16.32 12.45
C LEU A 706 2.17 15.64 13.67
N GLN A 707 0.88 15.32 13.62
CA GLN A 707 0.11 14.64 14.69
C GLN A 707 -1.01 13.73 14.12
N GLN A 708 -0.97 13.44 12.82
CA GLN A 708 -2.01 12.68 12.12
C GLN A 708 -1.39 11.71 11.12
N VAL A 709 -2.11 10.62 10.87
CA VAL A 709 -1.82 9.64 9.82
C VAL A 709 -2.95 9.69 8.80
N LEU A 710 -2.61 9.65 7.52
CA LEU A 710 -3.57 9.45 6.43
C LEU A 710 -3.74 7.95 6.20
N GLU A 711 -4.97 7.48 6.38
CA GLU A 711 -5.39 6.10 6.15
C GLU A 711 -6.24 6.07 4.87
N GLU A 712 -5.92 5.14 3.98
CA GLU A 712 -6.72 4.83 2.81
C GLU A 712 -7.27 3.40 2.97
N GLY A 713 -8.57 3.20 2.73
CA GLY A 713 -9.20 1.89 2.91
C GLY A 713 -10.19 1.53 1.81
N THR A 714 -10.18 0.27 1.37
CA THR A 714 -11.27 -0.32 0.59
C THR A 714 -12.38 -0.79 1.54
N GLY A 715 -13.63 -0.80 1.11
CA GLY A 715 -14.76 -1.23 1.94
C GLY A 715 -15.49 -2.46 1.42
N ARG A 716 -16.77 -2.57 1.80
CA ARG A 716 -17.70 -3.55 1.24
C ARG A 716 -17.81 -3.37 -0.28
N VAL A 717 -17.98 -4.47 -1.01
CA VAL A 717 -18.04 -4.47 -2.47
C VAL A 717 -19.44 -4.05 -2.90
N ASN A 718 -19.49 -2.95 -3.65
CA ASN A 718 -20.72 -2.35 -4.16
C ASN A 718 -21.13 -3.01 -5.48
N LEU A 719 -22.40 -2.86 -5.86
CA LEU A 719 -22.91 -3.33 -7.14
C LEU A 719 -22.92 -2.18 -8.16
N ILE A 720 -22.63 -2.46 -9.42
CA ILE A 720 -22.84 -1.52 -10.53
C ILE A 720 -23.85 -2.07 -11.52
N TYR A 721 -24.77 -1.22 -11.97
CA TYR A 721 -25.69 -1.50 -13.06
C TYR A 721 -25.27 -0.65 -14.25
N VAL A 722 -25.03 -1.25 -15.42
CA VAL A 722 -24.58 -0.53 -16.63
C VAL A 722 -25.51 -0.83 -17.80
N ALA A 723 -26.09 0.22 -18.38
CA ALA A 723 -26.89 0.13 -19.59
C ALA A 723 -25.96 0.12 -20.81
N VAL A 724 -25.80 -1.04 -21.44
CA VAL A 724 -24.90 -1.27 -22.59
C VAL A 724 -25.69 -1.47 -23.87
N GLU A 725 -25.06 -1.19 -25.02
CA GLU A 725 -25.62 -1.51 -26.34
C GLU A 725 -24.98 -2.79 -26.86
N VAL A 726 -25.81 -3.78 -27.18
CA VAL A 726 -25.41 -5.07 -27.74
C VAL A 726 -26.33 -5.43 -28.91
N ASN A 727 -25.75 -5.59 -30.11
CA ASN A 727 -26.43 -5.99 -31.35
C ASN A 727 -27.67 -5.14 -31.70
N GLY A 728 -27.59 -3.82 -31.49
CA GLY A 728 -28.64 -2.85 -31.77
C GLY A 728 -29.68 -2.68 -30.67
N LYS A 729 -29.46 -3.27 -29.48
CA LYS A 729 -30.39 -3.25 -28.35
C LYS A 729 -29.71 -2.71 -27.09
N VAL A 730 -30.41 -1.86 -26.35
CA VAL A 730 -29.94 -1.46 -25.00
C VAL A 730 -30.37 -2.52 -24.01
N GLN A 731 -29.43 -3.05 -23.24
CA GLN A 731 -29.67 -4.01 -22.16
C GLN A 731 -28.97 -3.54 -20.88
N LEU A 732 -29.54 -3.88 -19.73
CA LEU A 732 -28.94 -3.64 -18.43
C LEU A 732 -28.07 -4.84 -18.04
N THR A 733 -26.86 -4.57 -17.58
CA THR A 733 -25.88 -5.54 -17.10
C THR A 733 -25.52 -5.23 -15.65
N LYS A 734 -25.04 -6.22 -14.89
CA LYS A 734 -24.70 -6.08 -13.47
C LYS A 734 -23.27 -6.55 -13.18
N GLY A 735 -22.50 -5.72 -12.49
CA GLY A 735 -21.12 -5.98 -12.08
C GLY A 735 -20.90 -5.64 -10.60
N ALA A 736 -19.66 -5.74 -10.15
CA ALA A 736 -19.24 -5.36 -8.80
C ALA A 736 -18.07 -4.36 -8.84
N VAL A 737 -18.06 -3.39 -7.94
CA VAL A 737 -17.08 -2.28 -7.88
C VAL A 737 -16.66 -1.98 -6.45
N TYR A 738 -15.51 -1.35 -6.26
CA TYR A 738 -15.03 -0.96 -4.92
C TYR A 738 -15.92 0.10 -4.25
N SER A 739 -15.89 0.10 -2.92
CA SER A 739 -15.99 1.33 -2.13
C SER A 739 -14.60 1.69 -1.58
N GLN A 740 -14.27 2.98 -1.51
CA GLN A 740 -12.94 3.48 -1.14
C GLN A 740 -13.06 4.73 -0.25
N TYR A 741 -12.25 4.82 0.80
CA TYR A 741 -12.35 5.79 1.89
C TYR A 741 -10.98 6.42 2.18
N GLU A 742 -10.89 7.76 2.12
CA GLU A 742 -9.75 8.57 2.58
C GLU A 742 -10.10 9.12 3.98
N PHE A 743 -9.30 8.83 5.02
CA PHE A 743 -9.56 9.34 6.38
C PHE A 743 -8.30 9.50 7.22
N LYS A 744 -8.43 10.02 8.46
CA LYS A 744 -7.29 10.40 9.31
C LYS A 744 -7.42 9.89 10.74
N VAL A 745 -6.32 9.39 11.28
CA VAL A 745 -6.20 8.88 12.67
C VAL A 745 -4.98 9.51 13.38
N SER A 746 -4.83 9.29 14.68
CA SER A 746 -3.58 9.63 15.40
C SER A 746 -2.50 8.55 15.17
N PRO A 747 -1.19 8.85 15.31
CA PRO A 747 -0.12 7.84 15.16
C PRO A 747 -0.24 6.64 16.13
N SER A 748 -0.92 6.82 17.27
CA SER A 748 -1.27 5.76 18.23
C SER A 748 -2.51 4.93 17.84
N GLN A 749 -3.16 5.25 16.72
CA GLN A 749 -4.40 4.65 16.23
C GLN A 749 -4.30 4.21 14.76
N ARG A 750 -3.08 3.98 14.25
CA ARG A 750 -2.86 3.35 12.93
C ARG A 750 -3.71 2.08 12.84
N MET A 751 -4.49 1.94 11.77
CA MET A 751 -5.47 0.86 11.67
C MET A 751 -4.81 -0.48 11.30
N THR A 752 -5.50 -1.56 11.64
CA THR A 752 -5.29 -2.88 11.05
C THR A 752 -6.56 -3.31 10.33
N ASP A 753 -6.45 -4.27 9.43
CA ASP A 753 -7.59 -4.74 8.63
C ASP A 753 -8.73 -5.26 9.52
N GLU A 754 -8.40 -5.93 10.62
CA GLU A 754 -9.40 -6.47 11.56
C GLU A 754 -10.17 -5.33 12.26
N ALA A 755 -9.48 -4.25 12.64
CA ALA A 755 -10.10 -3.06 13.24
C ALA A 755 -10.98 -2.29 12.24
N TRP A 756 -10.50 -2.17 11.00
CA TRP A 756 -11.23 -1.53 9.91
C TRP A 756 -12.49 -2.32 9.50
N GLN A 757 -12.35 -3.63 9.31
CA GLN A 757 -13.47 -4.54 9.05
C GLN A 757 -14.48 -4.53 10.21
N GLN A 758 -14.02 -4.45 11.47
CA GLN A 758 -14.92 -4.28 12.62
C GLN A 758 -15.68 -2.95 12.57
N GLN A 759 -15.04 -1.85 12.18
CA GLN A 759 -15.67 -0.54 12.01
C GLN A 759 -16.73 -0.54 10.89
N LEU A 760 -16.45 -1.21 9.76
CA LEU A 760 -17.41 -1.44 8.67
C LEU A 760 -18.60 -2.29 9.14
N ASN A 761 -18.34 -3.43 9.80
CA ASN A 761 -19.38 -4.33 10.32
C ASN A 761 -20.27 -3.65 11.38
N ALA A 762 -19.76 -2.63 12.08
CA ALA A 762 -20.51 -1.82 13.03
C ALA A 762 -21.33 -0.68 12.40
N GLY A 763 -21.30 -0.52 11.07
CA GLY A 763 -21.96 0.59 10.36
C GLY A 763 -21.30 1.97 10.62
N LYS A 764 -20.01 1.99 11.00
CA LYS A 764 -19.28 3.19 11.44
C LYS A 764 -18.22 3.65 10.43
N ALA A 765 -18.42 3.36 9.15
CA ALA A 765 -17.53 3.81 8.08
C ALA A 765 -17.41 5.35 8.06
N PRO A 766 -16.21 5.91 7.79
CA PRO A 766 -16.03 7.34 7.54
C PRO A 766 -16.96 7.85 6.42
N PRO A 767 -17.40 9.12 6.47
CA PRO A 767 -18.32 9.65 5.47
C PRO A 767 -17.63 9.81 4.12
N LEU A 768 -18.05 9.03 3.11
CA LEU A 768 -17.59 9.19 1.72
C LEU A 768 -17.70 10.63 1.22
N GLU A 769 -16.77 11.04 0.36
CA GLU A 769 -16.77 12.38 -0.24
C GLU A 769 -18.00 12.60 -1.15
N ASN A 770 -18.40 13.86 -1.32
CA ASN A 770 -19.62 14.21 -2.05
C ASN A 770 -19.57 13.79 -3.53
N TRP A 771 -18.38 13.76 -4.15
CA TRP A 771 -18.20 13.31 -5.53
C TRP A 771 -18.45 11.80 -5.67
N LYS A 772 -17.95 10.97 -4.73
CA LYS A 772 -18.24 9.51 -4.68
C LYS A 772 -19.73 9.24 -4.46
N LYS A 773 -20.36 9.97 -3.53
CA LYS A 773 -21.81 9.90 -3.27
C LYS A 773 -22.66 10.27 -4.50
N SER A 774 -22.19 11.18 -5.36
CA SER A 774 -22.97 11.69 -6.50
C SER A 774 -23.32 10.65 -7.58
N ILE A 775 -22.62 9.51 -7.59
CA ILE A 775 -22.85 8.39 -8.53
C ILE A 775 -23.44 7.13 -7.85
N GLN A 776 -23.77 7.22 -6.56
CA GLN A 776 -24.36 6.14 -5.77
C GLN A 776 -25.85 6.40 -5.51
N ALA A 777 -26.64 5.33 -5.49
CA ALA A 777 -28.03 5.35 -5.07
C ALA A 777 -28.40 4.05 -4.37
N GLU A 778 -29.04 4.16 -3.21
CA GLU A 778 -29.58 3.03 -2.46
C GLU A 778 -30.52 2.17 -3.32
N GLY A 779 -30.46 0.86 -3.10
CA GLY A 779 -31.41 -0.10 -3.65
C GLY A 779 -32.82 0.07 -3.10
N LEU A 780 -33.72 -0.85 -3.46
CA LEU A 780 -34.98 -0.96 -2.74
C LEU A 780 -34.70 -1.51 -1.32
N PRO A 781 -35.41 -1.05 -0.27
CA PRO A 781 -35.24 -1.58 1.08
C PRO A 781 -35.37 -3.10 1.08
N LYS A 782 -34.38 -3.80 1.66
CA LYS A 782 -34.48 -5.23 1.89
C LYS A 782 -35.75 -5.50 2.71
N PRO A 783 -36.61 -6.46 2.34
CA PRO A 783 -37.77 -6.80 3.14
C PRO A 783 -37.28 -7.20 4.54
N GLN A 784 -37.93 -6.69 5.59
CA GLN A 784 -37.60 -7.12 6.95
C GLN A 784 -37.96 -8.61 7.12
N PRO A 785 -37.11 -9.38 7.83
CA PRO A 785 -37.27 -10.82 7.99
C PRO A 785 -38.46 -11.20 8.89
#